data_AF-A0A7W9KBK3-F1
#
_entry.id   AF-A0A7W9KBK3-F1
#
_cell.length_a   1.000
_cell.length_b   1.000
_cell.length_c   1.000
_cell.angle_alpha   90.00
_cell.angle_beta   90.00
_cell.angle_gamma   90.00
#
_symmetry.space_group_name_H-M   'P 1'
#
loop_
_entity.id
_entity.type
_entity.pdbx_description
1 polymer ?
#
loop_
_entity_poly.entity_id
_entity_poly.type
_entity_poly.pdbx_seq_one_letter_code
_entity_poly.pdbx_strand_id
1 'polypeptide(L)'
;MAPPSRLRLALAGGLSAVVALAIAIPNALAAPQAGTVYEAENATISQGTVANNHTGYTGTGFVDYTNTVGGYVEFTVNAPSAGSARLDFRYAFDAADNRPMNVTVNGTTAVSNLAFPTTGSWTTWKVATTTVNLKAGSNKVRATATTANGGPNLDNVTVTPNNVDTTPPTAPSNLVVSDITPTTAHFTWAAATDDTSVVRYEVNRGGNVLKTVDGKTLSATVDTLTPNTAYDISVGAFDAAGNASQQSNVVTFTTPPSDDHTPPSAPGNLRSTGVTADSVALAWNASTDNGGVIAGYDVYQGSAKVASTNSTSTTVTDLSPSTKYTFTVTARDPDGNTSAASNAISVTTSAPGGKGGIPVYDKDVAKLDLPWGIDWLPDGSALVAERDRFEIDRVTLDGQVTVLGKVPGAMTTNGEGGVLGLAVSPNFANDHYIYIDHTAANDNRIVRMTYQDGKLSTTSTPILTGIEKNRYHNGGRLRFGPDGKLYATAGDAKNGANAQNKNSLNGKVLRLNADGSAPTDNPFYSSGGNARYVYSMGHRNPQGIAWDSRGQLWETEFGENSQDELNLIQKGGNYGWPSCEGTQGNCGGYIAPKRTWPTAQGGPSGIEIVNDWIYIAAVTGERMYVAQINSAGNGTSTPQAIFAGRWGRLRTVVKTPDGGLWVTSTNDDKNGGTPSSKDNVIVRLKFP
;
A
#
# COMPACT_ATOMS: atom_id res chain seq x y z
N MET A 1 -36.63 -20.46 58.77
CA MET A 1 -37.09 -20.19 57.39
C MET A 1 -35.93 -20.43 56.46
N ALA A 2 -35.93 -21.60 55.83
CA ALA A 2 -34.85 -22.09 54.98
C ALA A 2 -35.10 -21.72 53.51
N PRO A 3 -34.04 -21.54 52.69
CA PRO A 3 -34.16 -21.16 51.29
C PRO A 3 -34.49 -22.38 50.41
N PRO A 4 -35.23 -22.21 49.30
CA PRO A 4 -35.65 -23.33 48.47
C PRO A 4 -34.59 -23.75 47.44
N SER A 5 -34.52 -25.06 47.26
CA SER A 5 -33.86 -25.82 46.21
C SER A 5 -34.64 -25.78 44.89
N ARG A 6 -33.94 -26.06 43.76
CA ARG A 6 -34.43 -26.78 42.57
C ARG A 6 -33.25 -26.98 41.60
N LEU A 7 -32.68 -28.18 41.55
CA LEU A 7 -32.93 -29.29 40.62
C LEU A 7 -32.41 -29.03 39.18
N ARG A 8 -31.37 -29.78 38.81
CA ARG A 8 -30.77 -29.90 37.47
C ARG A 8 -31.73 -30.67 36.55
N LEU A 9 -31.90 -30.20 35.32
CA LEU A 9 -32.47 -30.99 34.22
C LEU A 9 -31.56 -30.83 32.99
N ALA A 10 -31.08 -31.95 32.47
CA ALA A 10 -30.34 -32.06 31.22
C ALA A 10 -31.28 -31.90 30.02
N LEU A 11 -30.85 -31.20 28.97
CA LEU A 11 -31.49 -31.29 27.65
C LEU A 11 -30.43 -31.45 26.56
N ALA A 12 -30.62 -32.50 25.76
CA ALA A 12 -29.81 -32.90 24.62
C ALA A 12 -29.99 -31.96 23.42
N GLY A 13 -28.98 -31.94 22.56
CA GLY A 13 -28.88 -31.09 21.38
C GLY A 13 -29.85 -31.44 20.25
N GLY A 14 -30.26 -30.39 19.53
CA GLY A 14 -30.87 -30.46 18.21
C GLY A 14 -30.24 -29.39 17.32
N LEU A 15 -29.41 -29.82 16.36
CA LEU A 15 -28.92 -28.98 15.27
C LEU A 15 -30.10 -28.64 14.35
N SER A 16 -30.38 -27.34 14.18
CA SER A 16 -31.32 -26.85 13.17
C SER A 16 -30.57 -26.59 11.87
N ALA A 17 -30.95 -27.29 10.81
CA ALA A 17 -30.46 -27.06 9.45
C ALA A 17 -31.08 -25.77 8.87
N VAL A 18 -30.24 -24.80 8.51
CA VAL A 18 -30.64 -23.65 7.71
C VAL A 18 -30.41 -24.01 6.24
N VAL A 19 -31.51 -24.19 5.49
CA VAL A 19 -31.49 -24.39 4.04
C VAL A 19 -31.24 -23.04 3.38
N ALA A 20 -30.06 -22.84 2.80
CA ALA A 20 -29.77 -21.70 1.94
C ALA A 20 -30.29 -22.00 0.52
N LEU A 21 -31.33 -21.29 0.11
CA LEU A 21 -31.90 -21.35 -1.24
C LEU A 21 -30.96 -20.61 -2.21
N ALA A 22 -30.16 -21.34 -2.99
CA ALA A 22 -29.33 -20.76 -4.03
C ALA A 22 -30.20 -20.32 -5.21
N ILE A 23 -30.36 -19.01 -5.41
CA ILE A 23 -30.96 -18.43 -6.61
C ILE A 23 -29.92 -18.54 -7.73
N ALA A 24 -30.21 -19.37 -8.74
CA ALA A 24 -29.40 -19.43 -9.96
C ALA A 24 -29.54 -18.11 -10.73
N ILE A 25 -28.46 -17.32 -10.75
CA ILE A 25 -28.33 -16.18 -11.65
C ILE A 25 -28.05 -16.76 -13.05
N PRO A 26 -28.79 -16.37 -14.11
CA PRO A 26 -28.46 -16.82 -15.46
C PRO A 26 -27.05 -16.35 -15.81
N ASN A 27 -26.26 -17.26 -16.41
CA ASN A 27 -24.93 -16.95 -16.95
C ASN A 27 -25.01 -15.65 -17.76
N ALA A 28 -24.40 -14.58 -17.26
CA ALA A 28 -24.15 -13.39 -18.04
C ALA A 28 -23.25 -13.83 -19.21
N LEU A 29 -23.76 -13.70 -20.44
CA LEU A 29 -22.94 -13.81 -21.64
C LEU A 29 -21.76 -12.85 -21.47
N ALA A 30 -20.54 -13.38 -21.49
CA ALA A 30 -19.32 -12.59 -21.41
C ALA A 30 -19.36 -11.51 -22.51
N ALA A 31 -19.06 -10.26 -22.13
CA ALA A 31 -18.95 -9.17 -23.08
C ALA A 31 -17.85 -9.50 -24.11
N PRO A 32 -18.04 -9.23 -25.42
CA PRO A 32 -17.02 -9.49 -26.42
C PRO A 32 -15.74 -8.72 -26.11
N GLN A 33 -14.61 -9.42 -26.11
CA GLN A 33 -13.29 -8.84 -25.81
C GLN A 33 -12.94 -7.74 -26.82
N ALA A 34 -12.53 -6.57 -26.33
CA ALA A 34 -12.03 -5.48 -27.18
C ALA A 34 -10.66 -5.87 -27.79
N GLY A 35 -10.51 -5.77 -29.10
CA GLY A 35 -9.26 -6.06 -29.80
C GLY A 35 -8.17 -5.01 -29.53
N THR A 36 -6.90 -5.42 -29.64
CA THR A 36 -5.75 -4.52 -29.47
C THR A 36 -5.42 -3.84 -30.81
N VAL A 37 -5.33 -2.51 -30.81
CA VAL A 37 -5.01 -1.69 -31.99
C VAL A 37 -3.49 -1.51 -32.13
N TYR A 38 -2.97 -1.70 -33.34
CA TYR A 38 -1.58 -1.44 -33.71
C TYR A 38 -1.55 -0.45 -34.87
N GLU A 39 -1.06 0.76 -34.60
CA GLU A 39 -1.02 1.87 -35.55
C GLU A 39 0.04 1.62 -36.64
N ALA A 40 -0.29 1.90 -37.91
CA ALA A 40 0.54 1.60 -39.06
C ALA A 40 1.77 2.51 -39.16
N GLU A 41 1.71 3.74 -38.63
CA GLU A 41 2.85 4.65 -38.59
C GLU A 41 3.96 4.21 -37.62
N ASN A 42 3.66 3.28 -36.71
CA ASN A 42 4.61 2.67 -35.80
C ASN A 42 5.19 1.34 -36.33
N ALA A 43 4.73 0.88 -37.50
CA ALA A 43 5.12 -0.38 -38.10
C ALA A 43 6.39 -0.25 -38.97
N THR A 44 6.94 -1.38 -39.40
CA THR A 44 8.04 -1.37 -40.40
C THR A 44 7.45 -1.17 -41.78
N ILE A 45 7.86 -0.10 -42.48
CA ILE A 45 7.30 0.32 -43.77
C ILE A 45 8.33 0.13 -44.89
N SER A 46 7.88 -0.34 -46.05
CA SER A 46 8.67 -0.42 -47.27
C SER A 46 7.85 0.05 -48.47
N GLN A 47 8.38 1.00 -49.24
CA GLN A 47 7.71 1.60 -50.41
C GLN A 47 6.34 2.21 -50.02
N GLY A 48 6.36 3.05 -48.98
CA GLY A 48 5.26 3.86 -48.48
C GLY A 48 5.80 4.90 -47.49
N THR A 49 4.97 5.87 -47.13
CA THR A 49 5.34 6.97 -46.22
C THR A 49 4.24 7.24 -45.21
N VAL A 50 4.62 7.62 -43.99
CA VAL A 50 3.65 8.11 -43.00
C VAL A 50 3.14 9.48 -43.44
N ALA A 51 1.83 9.63 -43.49
CA ALA A 51 1.13 10.86 -43.84
C ALA A 51 0.02 11.18 -42.83
N ASN A 52 -0.46 12.42 -42.85
CA ASN A 52 -1.52 12.93 -41.96
C ASN A 52 -2.40 13.98 -42.66
N ASN A 53 -2.37 14.01 -43.99
CA ASN A 53 -3.03 15.01 -44.84
C ASN A 53 -4.53 14.73 -45.09
N HIS A 54 -5.09 13.70 -44.47
CA HIS A 54 -6.51 13.36 -44.50
C HIS A 54 -7.00 13.12 -43.08
N THR A 55 -8.23 13.50 -42.74
CA THR A 55 -8.77 13.37 -41.38
C THR A 55 -9.39 11.99 -41.13
N GLY A 56 -9.48 11.59 -39.85
CA GLY A 56 -10.24 10.41 -39.40
C GLY A 56 -9.43 9.13 -39.21
N TYR A 57 -8.10 9.18 -39.38
CA TYR A 57 -7.16 8.12 -38.96
C TYR A 57 -7.03 8.07 -37.41
N THR A 58 -6.45 7.01 -36.88
CA THR A 58 -6.12 6.85 -35.44
C THR A 58 -4.63 7.12 -35.20
N GLY A 59 -4.23 7.35 -33.95
CA GLY A 59 -2.83 7.68 -33.66
C GLY A 59 -2.40 9.05 -34.21
N THR A 60 -1.23 9.08 -34.83
CA THR A 60 -0.55 10.31 -35.30
C THR A 60 -0.50 10.44 -36.82
N GLY A 61 -0.82 9.38 -37.56
CA GLY A 61 -0.88 9.36 -39.02
C GLY A 61 -1.40 8.04 -39.57
N PHE A 62 -1.20 7.82 -40.86
CA PHE A 62 -1.45 6.56 -41.54
C PHE A 62 -0.34 6.31 -42.56
N VAL A 63 -0.23 5.10 -43.11
CA VAL A 63 0.74 4.80 -44.17
C VAL A 63 0.11 4.94 -45.55
N ASP A 64 0.63 5.87 -46.34
CA ASP A 64 0.36 6.02 -47.77
C ASP A 64 1.33 5.12 -48.56
N TYR A 65 0.80 4.13 -49.27
CA TYR A 65 1.60 3.20 -50.06
C TYR A 65 2.04 3.84 -51.38
N THR A 66 3.29 3.61 -51.79
CA THR A 66 3.69 3.87 -53.17
C THR A 66 2.89 2.96 -54.12
N ASN A 67 2.47 3.49 -55.27
CA ASN A 67 1.81 2.72 -56.33
C ASN A 67 2.81 1.77 -57.01
N THR A 68 3.10 0.64 -56.37
CA THR A 68 4.05 -0.38 -56.83
C THR A 68 3.72 -1.73 -56.22
N VAL A 69 4.08 -2.81 -56.91
CA VAL A 69 3.95 -4.18 -56.38
C VAL A 69 5.00 -4.39 -55.30
N GLY A 70 4.62 -5.03 -54.18
CA GLY A 70 5.55 -5.45 -53.15
C GLY A 70 5.84 -4.43 -52.05
N GLY A 71 5.28 -3.22 -52.11
CA GLY A 71 5.24 -2.33 -50.95
C GLY A 71 4.49 -2.96 -49.78
N TYR A 72 4.93 -2.72 -48.54
CA TYR A 72 4.36 -3.36 -47.36
C TYR A 72 4.41 -2.52 -46.08
N VAL A 73 3.51 -2.89 -45.16
CA VAL A 73 3.52 -2.50 -43.74
C VAL A 73 3.59 -3.78 -42.91
N GLU A 74 4.59 -3.89 -42.04
CA GLU A 74 4.80 -5.03 -41.14
C GLU A 74 4.65 -4.61 -39.67
N PHE A 75 3.55 -5.05 -39.05
CA PHE A 75 3.24 -4.86 -37.64
C PHE A 75 3.95 -5.92 -36.80
N THR A 76 4.43 -5.52 -35.63
CA THR A 76 4.81 -6.46 -34.56
C THR A 76 3.69 -6.51 -33.55
N VAL A 77 2.94 -7.62 -33.52
CA VAL A 77 1.76 -7.81 -32.66
C VAL A 77 2.03 -8.86 -31.59
N ASN A 78 1.49 -8.69 -30.39
CA ASN A 78 1.63 -9.66 -29.31
C ASN A 78 0.32 -10.44 -29.10
N ALA A 79 0.40 -11.76 -29.01
CA ALA A 79 -0.73 -12.64 -28.71
C ALA A 79 -0.53 -13.33 -27.34
N PRO A 80 -1.50 -13.29 -26.42
CA PRO A 80 -1.36 -13.90 -25.10
C PRO A 80 -1.27 -15.44 -25.15
N SER A 81 -1.89 -16.06 -26.16
CA SER A 81 -1.88 -17.50 -26.41
C SER A 81 -1.70 -17.78 -27.90
N ALA A 82 -1.32 -19.02 -28.24
CA ALA A 82 -1.29 -19.46 -29.64
C ALA A 82 -2.72 -19.80 -30.09
N GLY A 83 -3.10 -19.39 -31.29
CA GLY A 83 -4.44 -19.68 -31.82
C GLY A 83 -4.88 -18.75 -32.93
N SER A 84 -6.13 -18.95 -33.35
CA SER A 84 -6.80 -18.13 -34.36
C SER A 84 -7.07 -16.72 -33.82
N ALA A 85 -6.79 -15.70 -34.62
CA ALA A 85 -7.06 -14.30 -34.33
C ALA A 85 -7.66 -13.60 -35.55
N ARG A 86 -8.69 -12.80 -35.33
CA ARG A 86 -9.28 -11.90 -36.31
C ARG A 86 -8.42 -10.63 -36.41
N LEU A 87 -8.03 -10.30 -37.63
CA LEU A 87 -7.31 -9.09 -37.99
C LEU A 87 -8.26 -8.15 -38.74
N ASP A 88 -8.38 -6.93 -38.24
CA ASP A 88 -9.14 -5.85 -38.86
C ASP A 88 -8.20 -4.76 -39.32
N PHE A 89 -7.93 -4.70 -40.61
CA PHE A 89 -7.14 -3.63 -41.21
C PHE A 89 -8.04 -2.45 -41.51
N ARG A 90 -7.81 -1.31 -40.85
CA ARG A 90 -8.54 -0.06 -41.10
C ARG A 90 -7.84 0.73 -42.20
N TYR A 91 -8.58 1.14 -43.23
CA TYR A 91 -8.01 1.75 -44.43
C TYR A 91 -8.94 2.74 -45.12
N ALA A 92 -8.37 3.63 -45.94
CA ALA A 92 -9.09 4.57 -46.79
C ALA A 92 -8.39 4.76 -48.14
N PHE A 93 -9.15 5.10 -49.19
CA PHE A 93 -8.65 5.61 -50.48
C PHE A 93 -9.81 6.00 -51.42
N ASP A 94 -9.53 6.90 -52.35
CA ASP A 94 -10.49 7.41 -53.34
C ASP A 94 -10.10 7.02 -54.77
N ALA A 95 -10.30 5.75 -55.11
CA ALA A 95 -10.15 5.22 -56.47
C ALA A 95 -11.21 4.14 -56.72
N ALA A 96 -11.56 3.85 -57.98
CA ALA A 96 -12.61 2.87 -58.28
C ALA A 96 -12.18 1.41 -58.07
N ASP A 97 -10.88 1.13 -58.09
CA ASP A 97 -10.34 -0.24 -58.13
C ASP A 97 -10.01 -0.82 -56.74
N ASN A 98 -10.21 -2.13 -56.57
CA ASN A 98 -9.76 -2.86 -55.38
C ASN A 98 -8.22 -2.84 -55.27
N ARG A 99 -7.67 -2.70 -54.05
CA ARG A 99 -6.23 -2.73 -53.76
C ARG A 99 -5.83 -3.97 -52.95
N PRO A 100 -5.77 -5.17 -53.55
CA PRO A 100 -5.53 -6.39 -52.80
C PRO A 100 -4.12 -6.47 -52.21
N MET A 101 -4.01 -7.09 -51.04
CA MET A 101 -2.73 -7.33 -50.36
C MET A 101 -2.59 -8.79 -49.89
N ASN A 102 -1.38 -9.34 -49.95
CA ASN A 102 -1.04 -10.59 -49.27
C ASN A 102 -0.77 -10.31 -47.79
N VAL A 103 -1.35 -11.11 -46.90
CA VAL A 103 -1.07 -11.06 -45.45
C VAL A 103 -0.17 -12.23 -45.09
N THR A 104 1.03 -11.95 -44.58
CA THR A 104 1.94 -12.96 -44.04
C THR A 104 2.04 -12.86 -42.53
N VAL A 105 2.19 -14.00 -41.86
CA VAL A 105 2.47 -14.11 -40.42
C VAL A 105 3.80 -14.82 -40.25
N ASN A 106 4.74 -14.16 -39.56
CA ASN A 106 6.09 -14.68 -39.29
C ASN A 106 6.82 -15.16 -40.56
N GLY A 107 6.60 -14.47 -41.68
CA GLY A 107 7.22 -14.78 -42.99
C GLY A 107 6.46 -15.80 -43.84
N THR A 108 5.39 -16.42 -43.33
CA THR A 108 4.55 -17.36 -44.09
C THR A 108 3.26 -16.69 -44.55
N THR A 109 2.87 -16.86 -45.82
CA THR A 109 1.59 -16.33 -46.33
C THR A 109 0.42 -17.01 -45.63
N ALA A 110 -0.34 -16.22 -44.87
CA ALA A 110 -1.55 -16.68 -44.17
C ALA A 110 -2.80 -16.47 -45.03
N VAL A 111 -2.84 -15.37 -45.79
CA VAL A 111 -3.96 -15.00 -46.68
C VAL A 111 -3.38 -14.39 -47.95
N SER A 112 -3.79 -14.91 -49.10
CA SER A 112 -3.43 -14.35 -50.40
C SER A 112 -4.53 -13.41 -50.92
N ASN A 113 -4.13 -12.28 -51.51
CA ASN A 113 -5.01 -11.31 -52.15
C ASN A 113 -6.24 -10.90 -51.30
N LEU A 114 -6.04 -10.58 -50.02
CA LEU A 114 -7.10 -9.99 -49.20
C LEU A 114 -7.59 -8.70 -49.87
N ALA A 115 -8.90 -8.60 -50.09
CA ALA A 115 -9.50 -7.48 -50.81
C ALA A 115 -9.62 -6.23 -49.92
N PHE A 116 -9.25 -5.09 -50.49
CA PHE A 116 -9.47 -3.75 -49.94
C PHE A 116 -10.26 -2.95 -50.99
N PRO A 117 -11.59 -3.13 -51.04
CA PRO A 117 -12.44 -2.42 -52.00
C PRO A 117 -12.44 -0.92 -51.75
N THR A 118 -12.80 -0.14 -52.77
CA THR A 118 -12.86 1.33 -52.66
C THR A 118 -13.65 1.80 -51.44
N THR A 119 -13.11 2.82 -50.77
CA THR A 119 -13.82 3.52 -49.71
C THR A 119 -14.64 4.71 -50.22
N GLY A 120 -14.36 5.16 -51.46
CA GLY A 120 -15.05 6.27 -52.13
C GLY A 120 -14.65 7.67 -51.64
N SER A 121 -13.66 7.78 -50.76
CA SER A 121 -13.14 9.05 -50.24
C SER A 121 -11.88 8.82 -49.39
N TRP A 122 -10.93 9.75 -49.44
CA TRP A 122 -9.71 9.73 -48.60
C TRP A 122 -9.97 9.88 -47.09
N THR A 123 -11.17 10.29 -46.68
CA THR A 123 -11.55 10.45 -45.27
C THR A 123 -12.61 9.45 -44.82
N THR A 124 -13.03 8.52 -45.69
CA THR A 124 -13.96 7.44 -45.33
C THR A 124 -13.17 6.19 -45.03
N TRP A 125 -13.11 5.80 -43.76
CA TRP A 125 -12.34 4.65 -43.31
C TRP A 125 -13.21 3.41 -43.24
N LYS A 126 -12.78 2.32 -43.90
CA LYS A 126 -13.41 1.00 -43.87
C LYS A 126 -12.47 -0.02 -43.23
N VAL A 127 -12.99 -1.21 -42.97
CA VAL A 127 -12.23 -2.33 -42.40
C VAL A 127 -12.22 -3.50 -43.37
N ALA A 128 -11.04 -4.07 -43.60
CA ALA A 128 -10.85 -5.34 -44.28
C ALA A 128 -10.48 -6.37 -43.22
N THR A 129 -11.35 -7.37 -43.06
CA THR A 129 -11.21 -8.40 -42.02
C THR A 129 -10.62 -9.68 -42.61
N THR A 130 -9.72 -10.31 -41.86
CA THR A 130 -9.32 -11.70 -42.10
C THR A 130 -9.03 -12.43 -40.80
N THR A 131 -8.79 -13.73 -40.86
CA THR A 131 -8.42 -14.56 -39.72
C THR A 131 -7.07 -15.23 -39.99
N VAL A 132 -6.17 -15.19 -39.02
CA VAL A 132 -4.85 -15.82 -39.08
C VAL A 132 -4.56 -16.61 -37.81
N ASN A 133 -3.59 -17.53 -37.86
CA ASN A 133 -3.07 -18.17 -36.65
C ASN A 133 -1.83 -17.41 -36.16
N LEU A 134 -1.82 -17.05 -34.88
CA LEU A 134 -0.69 -16.43 -34.19
C LEU A 134 -0.07 -17.44 -33.21
N LYS A 135 1.24 -17.37 -32.98
CA LYS A 135 1.87 -18.06 -31.83
C LYS A 135 1.71 -17.21 -30.57
N ALA A 136 1.82 -17.82 -29.39
CA ALA A 136 1.94 -17.07 -28.15
C ALA A 136 3.18 -16.15 -28.19
N GLY A 137 3.04 -14.95 -27.65
CA GLY A 137 4.05 -13.90 -27.70
C GLY A 137 4.05 -13.09 -29.01
N SER A 138 5.22 -12.59 -29.38
CA SER A 138 5.40 -11.65 -30.50
C SER A 138 5.30 -12.33 -31.88
N ASN A 139 4.52 -11.72 -32.77
CA ASN A 139 4.28 -12.14 -34.16
C ASN A 139 4.51 -10.97 -35.12
N LYS A 140 5.06 -11.26 -36.30
CA LYS A 140 5.16 -10.30 -37.41
C LYS A 140 4.00 -10.49 -38.37
N VAL A 141 3.15 -9.48 -38.51
CA VAL A 141 2.00 -9.49 -39.45
C VAL A 141 2.28 -8.46 -40.54
N ARG A 142 2.43 -8.90 -41.79
CA ARG A 142 2.78 -8.03 -42.91
C ARG A 142 1.70 -8.00 -43.97
N ALA A 143 1.23 -6.81 -44.35
CA ALA A 143 0.31 -6.58 -45.48
C ALA A 143 1.08 -6.04 -46.69
N THR A 144 1.16 -6.82 -47.76
CA THR A 144 1.99 -6.54 -48.96
C THR A 144 1.13 -6.33 -50.20
N ALA A 145 1.27 -5.20 -50.88
CA ALA A 145 0.56 -4.87 -52.11
C ALA A 145 0.85 -5.87 -53.25
N THR A 146 -0.19 -6.37 -53.91
CA THR A 146 -0.03 -7.36 -55.00
C THR A 146 -0.20 -6.79 -56.40
N THR A 147 -0.53 -5.49 -56.52
CA THR A 147 -0.75 -4.82 -57.81
C THR A 147 0.10 -3.57 -57.97
N ALA A 148 0.26 -3.09 -59.20
CA ALA A 148 0.98 -1.87 -59.49
C ALA A 148 0.31 -0.61 -58.90
N ASN A 149 -0.92 -0.72 -58.41
CA ASN A 149 -1.64 0.38 -57.76
C ASN A 149 -1.32 0.51 -56.25
N GLY A 150 -0.39 -0.28 -55.71
CA GLY A 150 -0.03 -0.25 -54.29
C GLY A 150 -1.14 -0.76 -53.35
N GLY A 151 -0.93 -0.55 -52.05
CA GLY A 151 -1.95 -0.75 -51.00
C GLY A 151 -2.83 0.49 -50.82
N PRO A 152 -3.94 0.42 -50.07
CA PRO A 152 -4.70 1.60 -49.66
C PRO A 152 -3.92 2.42 -48.60
N ASN A 153 -4.44 3.60 -48.22
CA ASN A 153 -3.94 4.27 -47.02
C ASN A 153 -4.30 3.40 -45.82
N LEU A 154 -3.29 2.84 -45.16
CA LEU A 154 -3.47 1.90 -44.07
C LEU A 154 -3.25 2.61 -42.74
N ASP A 155 -4.26 2.60 -41.89
CA ASP A 155 -4.27 3.32 -40.61
C ASP A 155 -3.81 2.44 -39.46
N ASN A 156 -4.49 1.33 -39.22
CA ASN A 156 -4.12 0.40 -38.17
C ASN A 156 -4.54 -1.03 -38.50
N VAL A 157 -4.02 -1.97 -37.71
CA VAL A 157 -4.61 -3.31 -37.59
C VAL A 157 -5.10 -3.52 -36.16
N THR A 158 -6.36 -3.93 -36.01
CA THR A 158 -6.89 -4.41 -34.73
C THR A 158 -6.81 -5.93 -34.68
N VAL A 159 -6.19 -6.47 -33.63
CA VAL A 159 -6.04 -7.92 -33.40
C VAL A 159 -6.99 -8.36 -32.30
N THR A 160 -7.92 -9.25 -32.63
CA THR A 160 -8.87 -9.85 -31.69
C THR A 160 -8.65 -11.36 -31.65
N PRO A 161 -8.16 -11.95 -30.55
CA PRO A 161 -8.08 -13.41 -30.41
C PRO A 161 -9.48 -14.03 -30.56
N ASN A 162 -9.62 -15.10 -31.36
CA ASN A 162 -10.93 -15.72 -31.62
C ASN A 162 -11.28 -16.84 -30.63
N ASN A 163 -10.27 -17.50 -30.04
CA ASN A 163 -10.47 -18.66 -29.18
C ASN A 163 -9.54 -18.57 -27.95
N VAL A 164 -9.98 -17.94 -26.87
CA VAL A 164 -9.63 -18.42 -25.54
C VAL A 164 -10.69 -19.45 -25.21
N ASP A 165 -10.26 -20.67 -24.92
CA ASP A 165 -11.15 -21.61 -24.24
C ASP A 165 -11.64 -20.92 -22.96
N THR A 166 -12.96 -20.83 -22.81
CA THR A 166 -13.62 -20.19 -21.66
C THR A 166 -14.47 -21.19 -20.89
N THR A 167 -14.53 -22.44 -21.34
CA THR A 167 -15.27 -23.49 -20.69
C THR A 167 -14.39 -24.02 -19.56
N PRO A 168 -14.77 -23.90 -18.28
CA PRO A 168 -13.98 -24.50 -17.22
C PRO A 168 -14.19 -26.02 -17.17
N PRO A 169 -13.19 -26.79 -16.71
CA PRO A 169 -13.38 -28.21 -16.47
C PRO A 169 -14.53 -28.50 -15.51
N THR A 170 -15.11 -29.69 -15.60
CA THR A 170 -16.07 -30.18 -14.59
C THR A 170 -15.39 -30.32 -13.23
N ALA A 171 -16.16 -30.26 -12.14
CA ALA A 171 -15.61 -30.55 -10.82
C ALA A 171 -15.05 -31.99 -10.77
N PRO A 172 -13.86 -32.21 -10.18
CA PRO A 172 -13.45 -33.55 -9.75
C PRO A 172 -14.50 -34.13 -8.81
N SER A 173 -14.72 -35.43 -8.83
CA SER A 173 -15.73 -36.10 -7.99
C SER A 173 -15.13 -37.21 -7.15
N ASN A 174 -15.89 -37.76 -6.20
CA ASN A 174 -15.46 -38.89 -5.36
C ASN A 174 -14.11 -38.65 -4.64
N LEU A 175 -13.87 -37.43 -4.15
CA LEU A 175 -12.73 -37.17 -3.30
C LEU A 175 -12.86 -37.99 -2.02
N VAL A 176 -11.84 -38.79 -1.72
CA VAL A 176 -11.72 -39.58 -0.48
C VAL A 176 -10.33 -39.39 0.12
N VAL A 177 -10.24 -39.55 1.44
CA VAL A 177 -8.99 -39.48 2.21
C VAL A 177 -8.67 -40.84 2.84
N SER A 178 -7.40 -41.24 2.80
CA SER A 178 -6.86 -42.45 3.42
C SER A 178 -5.48 -42.18 4.03
N ASP A 179 -4.92 -43.20 4.71
CA ASP A 179 -3.52 -43.21 5.18
C ASP A 179 -3.15 -41.96 6.00
N ILE A 180 -4.05 -41.56 6.90
CA ILE A 180 -3.89 -40.38 7.74
C ILE A 180 -2.85 -40.70 8.83
N THR A 181 -1.75 -39.96 8.80
CA THR A 181 -0.72 -39.94 9.84
C THR A 181 -0.73 -38.56 10.54
N PRO A 182 0.07 -38.33 11.59
CA PRO A 182 0.13 -37.02 12.24
C PRO A 182 0.47 -35.87 11.28
N THR A 183 1.25 -36.13 10.23
CA THR A 183 1.73 -35.09 9.31
C THR A 183 1.38 -35.32 7.84
N THR A 184 0.73 -36.45 7.51
CA THR A 184 0.39 -36.78 6.13
C THR A 184 -1.03 -37.30 5.98
N ALA A 185 -1.62 -37.11 4.80
CA ALA A 185 -2.84 -37.81 4.39
C ALA A 185 -2.81 -38.03 2.87
N HIS A 186 -3.34 -39.17 2.44
CA HIS A 186 -3.46 -39.51 1.03
C HIS A 186 -4.86 -39.21 0.51
N PHE A 187 -4.95 -38.56 -0.64
CA PHE A 187 -6.19 -38.17 -1.30
C PHE A 187 -6.29 -38.83 -2.67
N THR A 188 -7.47 -39.34 -3.01
CA THR A 188 -7.78 -39.83 -4.35
C THR A 188 -9.11 -39.27 -4.81
N TRP A 189 -9.26 -39.03 -6.11
CA TRP A 189 -10.49 -38.48 -6.71
C TRP A 189 -10.72 -39.06 -8.11
N ALA A 190 -11.94 -38.90 -8.62
CA ALA A 190 -12.28 -39.19 -10.01
C ALA A 190 -12.00 -37.97 -10.90
N ALA A 191 -11.59 -38.25 -12.14
CA ALA A 191 -11.17 -37.24 -13.11
C ALA A 191 -12.26 -36.21 -13.43
N ALA A 192 -11.83 -34.97 -13.64
CA ALA A 192 -12.59 -33.93 -14.31
C ALA A 192 -12.51 -34.12 -15.84
N THR A 193 -13.53 -33.64 -16.55
CA THR A 193 -13.56 -33.57 -18.02
C THR A 193 -13.62 -32.12 -18.46
N ASP A 194 -13.09 -31.85 -19.65
CA ASP A 194 -13.01 -30.53 -20.26
C ASP A 194 -13.21 -30.68 -21.77
N ASP A 195 -13.67 -29.63 -22.46
CA ASP A 195 -13.85 -29.64 -23.92
C ASP A 195 -12.52 -29.58 -24.68
N THR A 196 -11.43 -29.12 -24.04
CA THR A 196 -10.06 -29.20 -24.55
C THR A 196 -9.23 -30.23 -23.79
N SER A 197 -8.83 -29.94 -22.56
CA SER A 197 -8.03 -30.86 -21.71
C SER A 197 -7.82 -30.32 -20.30
N VAL A 198 -7.93 -31.19 -19.29
CA VAL A 198 -7.45 -30.90 -17.93
C VAL A 198 -5.94 -31.06 -17.85
N VAL A 199 -5.24 -30.03 -17.39
CA VAL A 199 -3.76 -30.02 -17.32
C VAL A 199 -3.20 -30.16 -15.91
N ARG A 200 -4.01 -29.92 -14.86
CA ARG A 200 -3.59 -30.06 -13.45
C ARG A 200 -4.77 -30.13 -12.48
N TYR A 201 -4.50 -30.71 -11.31
CA TYR A 201 -5.38 -30.66 -10.13
C TYR A 201 -4.68 -29.97 -8.95
N GLU A 202 -5.45 -29.27 -8.12
CA GLU A 202 -5.00 -28.66 -6.88
C GLU A 202 -5.80 -29.23 -5.69
N VAL A 203 -5.10 -29.75 -4.69
CA VAL A 203 -5.66 -30.15 -3.38
C VAL A 203 -5.66 -28.93 -2.48
N ASN A 204 -6.82 -28.54 -1.97
CA ASN A 204 -7.06 -27.26 -1.33
C ASN A 204 -7.63 -27.39 0.09
N ARG A 205 -7.30 -26.41 0.96
CA ARG A 205 -7.95 -26.17 2.25
C ARG A 205 -8.33 -24.70 2.39
N GLY A 206 -9.61 -24.38 2.54
CA GLY A 206 -10.08 -23.01 2.72
C GLY A 206 -9.62 -22.03 1.63
N GLY A 207 -9.45 -22.51 0.39
CA GLY A 207 -8.93 -21.72 -0.74
C GLY A 207 -7.40 -21.68 -0.90
N ASN A 208 -6.63 -22.33 -0.01
CA ASN A 208 -5.18 -22.45 -0.13
C ASN A 208 -4.77 -23.79 -0.73
N VAL A 209 -3.85 -23.78 -1.70
CA VAL A 209 -3.30 -24.97 -2.35
C VAL A 209 -2.29 -25.65 -1.42
N LEU A 210 -2.55 -26.91 -1.05
CA LEU A 210 -1.64 -27.77 -0.29
C LEU A 210 -0.74 -28.61 -1.19
N LYS A 211 -1.24 -29.01 -2.37
CA LYS A 211 -0.50 -29.81 -3.35
C LYS A 211 -1.06 -29.57 -4.75
N THR A 212 -0.20 -29.59 -5.75
CA THR A 212 -0.57 -29.60 -7.16
C THR A 212 -0.02 -30.85 -7.83
N VAL A 213 -0.82 -31.48 -8.67
CA VAL A 213 -0.42 -32.62 -9.52
C VAL A 213 -0.85 -32.35 -10.97
N ASP A 214 -0.24 -33.04 -11.93
CA ASP A 214 -0.63 -32.90 -13.34
C ASP A 214 -2.04 -33.45 -13.61
N GLY A 215 -2.61 -33.09 -14.76
CA GLY A 215 -3.99 -33.42 -15.14
C GLY A 215 -4.25 -34.91 -15.40
N LYS A 216 -3.21 -35.75 -15.41
CA LYS A 216 -3.32 -37.21 -15.52
C LYS A 216 -3.26 -37.90 -14.16
N THR A 217 -2.81 -37.20 -13.13
CA THR A 217 -2.64 -37.73 -11.78
C THR A 217 -3.90 -37.49 -10.97
N LEU A 218 -4.51 -38.59 -10.48
CA LEU A 218 -5.79 -38.59 -9.76
C LEU A 218 -5.65 -38.89 -8.27
N SER A 219 -4.43 -38.73 -7.74
CA SER A 219 -4.12 -38.92 -6.34
C SER A 219 -2.99 -37.99 -5.89
N ALA A 220 -2.98 -37.65 -4.61
CA ALA A 220 -1.92 -36.84 -4.02
C ALA A 220 -1.77 -37.16 -2.54
N THR A 221 -0.53 -37.25 -2.08
CA THR A 221 -0.22 -37.23 -0.65
C THR A 221 0.16 -35.80 -0.26
N VAL A 222 -0.57 -35.25 0.71
CA VAL A 222 -0.16 -34.02 1.41
C VAL A 222 0.68 -34.44 2.60
N ASP A 223 1.89 -33.91 2.68
CA ASP A 223 2.94 -34.26 3.65
C ASP A 223 3.33 -33.10 4.58
N THR A 224 2.48 -32.07 4.62
CA THR A 224 2.66 -30.82 5.37
C THR A 224 1.57 -30.61 6.41
N LEU A 225 0.86 -31.68 6.80
CA LEU A 225 -0.18 -31.58 7.83
C LEU A 225 0.44 -31.43 9.22
N THR A 226 -0.35 -30.88 10.13
CA THR A 226 -0.02 -30.66 11.53
C THR A 226 -0.69 -31.75 12.35
N PRO A 227 -0.02 -32.37 13.34
CA PRO A 227 -0.64 -33.34 14.24
C PRO A 227 -1.86 -32.76 14.96
N ASN A 228 -2.78 -33.65 15.36
CA ASN A 228 -3.96 -33.31 16.17
C ASN A 228 -4.79 -32.12 15.62
N THR A 229 -4.86 -31.98 14.30
CA THR A 229 -5.47 -30.82 13.63
C THR A 229 -6.60 -31.26 12.71
N ALA A 230 -7.74 -30.57 12.78
CA ALA A 230 -8.87 -30.83 11.91
C ALA A 230 -8.68 -30.16 10.54
N TYR A 231 -8.95 -30.93 9.48
CA TYR A 231 -8.83 -30.53 8.08
C TYR A 231 -10.14 -30.74 7.32
N ASP A 232 -10.37 -29.84 6.36
CA ASP A 232 -11.45 -29.81 5.40
C ASP A 232 -10.86 -29.64 3.99
N ILE A 233 -10.81 -30.71 3.20
CA ILE A 233 -10.08 -30.75 1.94
C ILE A 233 -11.01 -30.88 0.75
N SER A 234 -10.74 -30.12 -0.30
CA SER A 234 -11.37 -30.24 -1.63
C SER A 234 -10.32 -30.28 -2.74
N VAL A 235 -10.71 -30.69 -3.94
CA VAL A 235 -9.83 -30.68 -5.12
C VAL A 235 -10.48 -29.88 -6.25
N GLY A 236 -9.70 -29.04 -6.92
CA GLY A 236 -10.09 -28.31 -8.14
C GLY A 236 -9.25 -28.73 -9.35
N ALA A 237 -9.83 -28.66 -10.54
CA ALA A 237 -9.18 -28.94 -11.81
C ALA A 237 -8.96 -27.66 -12.63
N PHE A 238 -7.93 -27.65 -13.48
CA PHE A 238 -7.65 -26.54 -14.39
C PHE A 238 -7.32 -27.05 -15.78
N ASP A 239 -7.70 -26.28 -16.80
CA ASP A 239 -7.35 -26.53 -18.20
C ASP A 239 -6.09 -25.76 -18.65
N ALA A 240 -5.75 -25.90 -19.94
CA ALA A 240 -4.60 -25.25 -20.56
C ALA A 240 -4.78 -23.72 -20.76
N ALA A 241 -6.02 -23.23 -20.75
CA ALA A 241 -6.35 -21.81 -20.86
C ALA A 241 -6.37 -21.09 -19.49
N GLY A 242 -6.32 -21.85 -18.39
CA GLY A 242 -6.32 -21.36 -17.03
C GLY A 242 -7.70 -21.28 -16.39
N ASN A 243 -8.75 -21.83 -17.02
CA ASN A 243 -10.06 -21.89 -16.39
C ASN A 243 -10.06 -22.91 -15.25
N ALA A 244 -10.77 -22.59 -14.16
CA ALA A 244 -10.83 -23.39 -12.95
C ALA A 244 -12.21 -24.03 -12.80
N SER A 245 -12.24 -25.32 -12.46
CA SER A 245 -13.48 -26.03 -12.15
C SER A 245 -14.13 -25.53 -10.85
N GLN A 246 -15.39 -25.90 -10.64
CA GLN A 246 -15.93 -25.99 -9.29
C GLN A 246 -15.13 -27.01 -8.45
N GLN A 247 -15.10 -26.83 -7.13
CA GLN A 247 -14.42 -27.76 -6.22
C GLN A 247 -15.17 -29.10 -6.13
N SER A 248 -14.46 -30.18 -5.82
CA SER A 248 -15.04 -31.48 -5.48
C SER A 248 -15.91 -31.43 -4.21
N ASN A 249 -16.47 -32.59 -3.83
CA ASN A 249 -16.95 -32.78 -2.45
C ASN A 249 -15.83 -32.50 -1.45
N VAL A 250 -16.19 -32.05 -0.25
CA VAL A 250 -15.25 -31.81 0.86
C VAL A 250 -15.11 -33.09 1.68
N VAL A 251 -13.87 -33.47 1.99
CA VAL A 251 -13.58 -34.51 2.99
C VAL A 251 -13.06 -33.86 4.26
N THR A 252 -13.64 -34.24 5.40
CA THR A 252 -13.22 -33.75 6.72
C THR A 252 -12.57 -34.86 7.53
N PHE A 253 -11.41 -34.59 8.13
CA PHE A 253 -10.70 -35.53 9.00
C PHE A 253 -9.86 -34.78 10.03
N THR A 254 -9.39 -35.49 11.05
CA THR A 254 -8.44 -34.96 12.03
C THR A 254 -7.21 -35.84 11.99
N THR A 255 -6.02 -35.23 11.83
CA THR A 255 -4.76 -35.97 11.97
C THR A 255 -4.64 -36.49 13.40
N PRO A 256 -4.16 -37.73 13.61
CA PRO A 256 -3.86 -38.19 14.96
C PRO A 256 -2.77 -37.31 15.60
N PRO A 257 -2.69 -37.27 16.94
CA PRO A 257 -1.50 -36.78 17.62
C PRO A 257 -0.26 -37.55 17.17
N SER A 258 0.89 -36.89 17.18
CA SER A 258 2.19 -37.55 17.07
C SER A 258 2.55 -38.25 18.39
N ASP A 259 3.62 -39.04 18.39
CA ASP A 259 4.19 -39.61 19.62
C ASP A 259 5.18 -38.65 20.31
N ASP A 260 5.17 -37.37 19.94
CA ASP A 260 6.03 -36.38 20.56
C ASP A 260 5.62 -36.09 22.01
N HIS A 261 6.56 -36.34 22.91
CA HIS A 261 6.46 -36.05 24.34
C HIS A 261 7.54 -35.06 24.79
N THR A 262 8.28 -34.48 23.84
CA THR A 262 9.30 -33.48 24.13
C THR A 262 8.65 -32.10 24.11
N PRO A 263 8.70 -31.34 25.21
CA PRO A 263 8.23 -29.97 25.18
C PRO A 263 9.09 -29.08 24.27
N PRO A 264 8.49 -28.06 23.62
CA PRO A 264 9.26 -27.05 22.90
C PRO A 264 10.29 -26.34 23.79
N SER A 265 11.28 -25.71 23.16
CA SER A 265 12.18 -24.79 23.86
C SER A 265 11.42 -23.59 24.41
N ALA A 266 11.86 -23.05 25.54
CA ALA A 266 11.24 -21.85 26.14
C ALA A 266 11.35 -20.66 25.15
N PRO A 267 10.30 -19.82 25.01
CA PRO A 267 10.39 -18.61 24.21
C PRO A 267 11.55 -17.73 24.69
N GLY A 268 12.44 -17.35 23.77
CA GLY A 268 13.61 -16.53 24.09
C GLY A 268 13.31 -15.04 24.09
N ASN A 269 14.10 -14.24 24.81
CA ASN A 269 14.11 -12.77 24.71
C ASN A 269 12.71 -12.11 24.79
N LEU A 270 11.90 -12.51 25.78
CA LEU A 270 10.66 -11.79 26.08
C LEU A 270 11.02 -10.36 26.44
N ARG A 271 10.37 -9.41 25.76
CA ARG A 271 10.57 -7.97 25.92
C ARG A 271 9.27 -7.21 25.70
N SER A 272 9.17 -6.03 26.31
CA SER A 272 8.11 -5.09 25.98
C SER A 272 8.52 -4.26 24.75
N THR A 273 7.59 -4.06 23.82
CA THR A 273 7.76 -3.23 22.63
C THR A 273 6.96 -1.93 22.68
N GLY A 274 6.13 -1.76 23.71
CA GLY A 274 5.31 -0.58 23.91
C GLY A 274 4.59 -0.66 25.24
N VAL A 275 4.46 0.49 25.90
CA VAL A 275 3.80 0.62 27.19
C VAL A 275 2.90 1.84 27.12
N THR A 276 1.65 1.67 27.53
CA THR A 276 0.72 2.77 27.72
C THR A 276 0.25 2.78 29.18
N ALA A 277 -0.76 3.60 29.48
CA ALA A 277 -1.38 3.62 30.79
C ALA A 277 -2.23 2.35 31.07
N ASP A 278 -2.71 1.67 30.04
CA ASP A 278 -3.64 0.54 30.19
C ASP A 278 -3.26 -0.71 29.39
N SER A 279 -2.10 -0.70 28.74
CA SER A 279 -1.65 -1.82 27.93
C SER A 279 -0.14 -1.95 27.86
N VAL A 280 0.31 -3.18 27.63
CA VAL A 280 1.71 -3.53 27.39
C VAL A 280 1.78 -4.40 26.14
N ALA A 281 2.48 -3.91 25.12
CA ALA A 281 2.85 -4.70 23.95
C ALA A 281 4.10 -5.53 24.26
N LEU A 282 4.07 -6.80 23.90
CA LEU A 282 5.07 -7.83 24.18
C LEU A 282 5.53 -8.50 22.90
N ALA A 283 6.83 -8.81 22.81
CA ALA A 283 7.41 -9.63 21.76
C ALA A 283 8.46 -10.59 22.32
N TRP A 284 8.67 -11.71 21.65
CA TRP A 284 9.66 -12.72 22.01
C TRP A 284 10.25 -13.37 20.75
N ASN A 285 11.30 -14.15 20.92
CA ASN A 285 11.88 -14.98 19.87
C ASN A 285 11.11 -16.30 19.81
N ALA A 286 10.97 -16.84 18.60
CA ALA A 286 10.27 -18.10 18.38
C ALA A 286 10.94 -19.26 19.14
N SER A 287 10.10 -20.14 19.68
CA SER A 287 10.52 -21.44 20.17
C SER A 287 10.85 -22.38 19.01
N THR A 288 11.62 -23.41 19.32
CA THR A 288 11.91 -24.55 18.44
C THR A 288 11.44 -25.81 19.13
N ASP A 289 11.02 -26.77 18.35
CA ASP A 289 10.60 -28.08 18.83
C ASP A 289 11.20 -29.13 17.90
N ASN A 290 11.48 -30.35 18.37
CA ASN A 290 12.46 -31.33 17.85
C ASN A 290 12.35 -31.72 16.35
N GLY A 291 12.44 -30.77 15.43
CA GLY A 291 11.92 -30.86 14.06
C GLY A 291 10.43 -30.55 13.91
N GLY A 292 9.71 -30.34 15.03
CA GLY A 292 8.27 -30.06 15.10
C GLY A 292 7.88 -28.59 14.87
N VAL A 293 6.58 -28.34 14.76
CA VAL A 293 6.01 -26.98 14.63
C VAL A 293 5.50 -26.48 15.98
N ILE A 294 5.58 -25.18 16.23
CA ILE A 294 4.98 -24.56 17.41
C ILE A 294 3.50 -24.29 17.15
N ALA A 295 2.60 -24.88 17.92
CA ALA A 295 1.16 -24.66 17.81
C ALA A 295 0.73 -23.26 18.30
N GLY A 296 1.46 -22.70 19.27
CA GLY A 296 1.24 -21.33 19.72
C GLY A 296 1.92 -20.99 21.04
N TYR A 297 1.61 -19.82 21.56
CA TYR A 297 2.17 -19.26 22.78
C TYR A 297 1.05 -18.86 23.75
N ASP A 298 1.30 -19.07 25.05
CA ASP A 298 0.47 -18.57 26.14
C ASP A 298 1.22 -17.50 26.91
N VAL A 299 0.58 -16.35 27.11
CA VAL A 299 1.12 -15.22 27.86
C VAL A 299 0.49 -15.18 29.24
N TYR A 300 1.34 -15.07 30.26
CA TYR A 300 0.95 -15.05 31.66
C TYR A 300 1.26 -13.70 32.29
N GLN A 301 0.31 -13.19 33.07
CA GLN A 301 0.51 -12.07 33.99
C GLN A 301 0.58 -12.65 35.42
N GLY A 302 1.78 -12.70 35.98
CA GLY A 302 2.02 -13.51 37.18
C GLY A 302 1.74 -14.99 36.88
N SER A 303 0.76 -15.58 37.57
CA SER A 303 0.32 -16.97 37.33
C SER A 303 -0.92 -17.09 36.44
N ALA A 304 -1.61 -15.99 36.14
CA ALA A 304 -2.83 -16.00 35.35
C ALA A 304 -2.51 -15.95 33.86
N LYS A 305 -3.05 -16.88 33.07
CA LYS A 305 -3.00 -16.78 31.61
C LYS A 305 -3.90 -15.64 31.14
N VAL A 306 -3.33 -14.66 30.44
CA VAL A 306 -4.03 -13.46 29.96
C VAL A 306 -4.21 -13.42 28.44
N ALA A 307 -3.40 -14.17 27.68
CA ALA A 307 -3.56 -14.28 26.22
C ALA A 307 -3.04 -15.61 25.69
N SER A 308 -3.56 -15.99 24.51
CA SER A 308 -3.04 -17.08 23.67
C SER A 308 -2.90 -16.57 22.24
N THR A 309 -1.78 -16.83 21.57
CA THR A 309 -1.51 -16.33 20.21
C THR A 309 -0.63 -17.31 19.43
N ASN A 310 -0.75 -17.32 18.09
CA ASN A 310 0.14 -18.08 17.20
C ASN A 310 1.31 -17.22 16.71
N SER A 311 1.35 -15.93 17.07
CA SER A 311 2.42 -15.00 16.72
C SER A 311 3.44 -14.86 17.86
N THR A 312 4.64 -14.39 17.53
CA THR A 312 5.70 -14.11 18.52
C THR A 312 5.56 -12.73 19.19
N SER A 313 4.34 -12.19 19.19
CA SER A 313 4.00 -10.93 19.85
C SER A 313 2.53 -10.88 20.20
N THR A 314 2.18 -10.07 21.20
CA THR A 314 0.80 -9.75 21.58
C THR A 314 0.74 -8.44 22.35
N THR A 315 -0.46 -7.89 22.54
CA THR A 315 -0.71 -6.77 23.46
C THR A 315 -1.64 -7.21 24.57
N VAL A 316 -1.24 -7.00 25.82
CA VAL A 316 -2.11 -7.20 26.98
C VAL A 316 -2.77 -5.87 27.30
N THR A 317 -4.10 -5.83 27.30
CA THR A 317 -4.91 -4.62 27.55
C THR A 317 -5.54 -4.66 28.95
N ASP A 318 -6.36 -3.65 29.26
CA ASP A 318 -7.15 -3.55 30.49
C ASP A 318 -6.30 -3.55 31.76
N LEU A 319 -5.08 -3.05 31.64
CA LEU A 319 -4.15 -2.87 32.75
C LEU A 319 -4.45 -1.56 33.49
N SER A 320 -4.10 -1.52 34.77
CA SER A 320 -4.19 -0.31 35.58
C SER A 320 -2.98 0.59 35.31
N PRO A 321 -3.16 1.92 35.23
CA PRO A 321 -2.06 2.87 35.09
C PRO A 321 -1.08 2.86 36.26
N SER A 322 0.16 3.30 36.00
CA SER A 322 1.24 3.37 37.01
C SER A 322 1.43 2.08 37.81
N THR A 323 1.06 0.93 37.24
CA THR A 323 1.03 -0.35 37.93
C THR A 323 2.08 -1.26 37.33
N LYS A 324 2.90 -1.87 38.20
CA LYS A 324 3.92 -2.82 37.79
C LYS A 324 3.27 -4.19 37.52
N TYR A 325 3.41 -4.67 36.31
CA TYR A 325 3.04 -6.02 35.89
C TYR A 325 4.26 -6.86 35.60
N THR A 326 4.15 -8.18 35.79
CA THR A 326 5.19 -9.14 35.43
C THR A 326 4.62 -10.12 34.42
N PHE A 327 5.32 -10.30 33.30
CA PHE A 327 4.90 -11.17 32.22
C PHE A 327 5.91 -12.30 31.97
N THR A 328 5.39 -13.47 31.61
CA THR A 328 6.13 -14.62 31.07
C THR A 328 5.35 -15.22 29.90
N VAL A 329 6.03 -15.97 29.04
CA VAL A 329 5.42 -16.67 27.90
C VAL A 329 5.86 -18.12 27.87
N THR A 330 4.96 -19.05 27.57
CA THR A 330 5.27 -20.46 27.27
C THR A 330 4.88 -20.77 25.82
N ALA A 331 5.60 -21.68 25.18
CA ALA A 331 5.21 -22.26 23.89
C ALA A 331 4.47 -23.58 24.12
N ARG A 332 3.64 -23.96 23.14
CA ARG A 332 2.98 -25.27 23.06
C ARG A 332 3.16 -25.84 21.66
N ASP A 333 3.31 -27.16 21.59
CA ASP A 333 3.25 -27.90 20.33
C ASP A 333 1.81 -28.41 20.04
N PRO A 334 1.56 -29.01 18.87
CA PRO A 334 0.26 -29.56 18.51
C PRO A 334 -0.18 -30.78 19.36
N ASP A 335 0.78 -31.45 19.98
CA ASP A 335 0.58 -32.64 20.81
C ASP A 335 0.27 -32.29 22.28
N GLY A 336 0.35 -31.00 22.62
CA GLY A 336 -0.06 -30.44 23.90
C GLY A 336 1.08 -30.32 24.91
N ASN A 337 2.34 -30.61 24.52
CA ASN A 337 3.47 -30.38 25.40
C ASN A 337 3.71 -28.88 25.54
N THR A 338 4.04 -28.43 26.75
CA THR A 338 4.23 -27.01 27.07
C THR A 338 5.67 -26.78 27.51
N SER A 339 6.34 -25.79 26.90
CA SER A 339 7.71 -25.42 27.24
C SER A 339 7.84 -24.93 28.68
N ALA A 340 9.08 -24.85 29.17
CA ALA A 340 9.38 -23.96 30.28
C ALA A 340 9.02 -22.49 29.93
N ALA A 341 8.77 -21.66 30.95
CA ALA A 341 8.51 -20.25 30.77
C ALA A 341 9.74 -19.49 30.26
N SER A 342 9.51 -18.44 29.47
CA SER A 342 10.53 -17.47 29.07
C SER A 342 11.18 -16.77 30.27
N ASN A 343 12.19 -15.93 30.00
CA ASN A 343 12.56 -14.90 30.97
C ASN A 343 11.34 -14.07 31.39
N ALA A 344 11.25 -13.71 32.66
CA ALA A 344 10.22 -12.78 33.14
C ALA A 344 10.64 -11.34 32.81
N ILE A 345 9.69 -10.51 32.42
CA ILE A 345 9.88 -9.06 32.38
C ILE A 345 8.93 -8.39 33.35
N SER A 346 9.39 -7.31 33.98
CA SER A 346 8.51 -6.41 34.72
C SER A 346 8.38 -5.10 33.97
N VAL A 347 7.14 -4.68 33.76
CA VAL A 347 6.79 -3.46 33.05
C VAL A 347 5.84 -2.67 33.92
N THR A 348 6.16 -1.40 34.17
CA THR A 348 5.23 -0.48 34.83
C THR A 348 4.47 0.24 33.74
N THR A 349 3.14 0.07 33.70
CA THR A 349 2.29 0.88 32.82
C THR A 349 2.58 2.35 33.07
N SER A 350 2.57 3.15 32.01
CA SER A 350 2.83 4.57 32.13
C SER A 350 1.86 5.19 33.12
N ALA A 351 2.24 6.33 33.69
CA ALA A 351 1.22 7.22 34.25
C ALA A 351 0.12 7.43 33.20
N PRO A 352 -1.14 7.67 33.60
CA PRO A 352 -2.15 8.10 32.66
C PRO A 352 -1.55 9.23 31.83
N GLY A 353 -1.21 8.94 30.56
CA GLY A 353 -0.80 9.99 29.64
C GLY A 353 -1.93 11.02 29.71
N GLY A 354 -1.61 12.31 29.86
CA GLY A 354 -2.64 13.32 30.13
C GLY A 354 -3.83 13.09 29.20
N LYS A 355 -5.06 13.21 29.74
CA LYS A 355 -6.33 12.77 29.11
C LYS A 355 -6.67 13.47 27.77
N GLY A 356 -5.68 14.11 27.14
CA GLY A 356 -5.83 15.21 26.23
C GLY A 356 -6.48 16.39 26.95
N GLY A 357 -7.13 17.25 26.18
CA GLY A 357 -7.77 18.47 26.68
C GLY A 357 -6.97 19.70 26.33
N ILE A 358 -7.36 20.84 26.90
CA ILE A 358 -6.71 22.12 26.64
C ILE A 358 -5.41 22.16 27.46
N PRO A 359 -4.23 22.15 26.82
CA PRO A 359 -2.97 22.16 27.54
C PRO A 359 -2.67 23.57 28.05
N VAL A 360 -1.85 23.65 29.10
CA VAL A 360 -1.34 24.91 29.65
C VAL A 360 0.17 24.99 29.48
N TYR A 361 0.69 26.20 29.42
CA TYR A 361 2.13 26.45 29.41
C TYR A 361 2.79 25.87 30.67
N ASP A 362 3.94 25.23 30.48
CA ASP A 362 4.77 24.73 31.58
C ASP A 362 6.10 25.49 31.65
N LYS A 363 6.93 25.38 30.60
CA LYS A 363 8.24 26.04 30.52
C LYS A 363 8.76 26.13 29.09
N ASP A 364 9.71 27.02 28.87
CA ASP A 364 10.56 26.98 27.68
C ASP A 364 11.64 25.90 27.89
N VAL A 365 11.95 25.14 26.84
CA VAL A 365 12.89 24.01 26.89
C VAL A 365 14.24 24.44 26.33
N ALA A 366 14.26 24.91 25.09
CA ALA A 366 15.49 25.23 24.37
C ALA A 366 15.22 26.28 23.28
N LYS A 367 16.30 26.93 22.81
CA LYS A 367 16.29 27.80 21.64
C LYS A 367 17.08 27.18 20.48
N LEU A 368 16.54 27.27 19.28
CA LEU A 368 17.06 26.68 18.05
C LEU A 368 16.93 27.68 16.89
N ASP A 369 17.48 27.33 15.73
CA ASP A 369 17.39 28.11 14.50
C ASP A 369 16.03 27.93 13.84
N LEU A 370 15.77 26.78 13.21
CA LEU A 370 14.50 26.44 12.57
C LEU A 370 14.13 24.98 12.83
N PRO A 371 13.63 24.64 14.03
CA PRO A 371 13.26 23.28 14.37
C PRO A 371 12.06 22.80 13.56
N TRP A 372 12.25 21.74 12.78
CA TRP A 372 11.25 21.19 11.86
C TRP A 372 10.78 19.80 12.30
N GLY A 373 11.50 18.73 11.97
CA GLY A 373 11.17 17.36 12.41
C GLY A 373 11.60 17.12 13.85
N ILE A 374 10.76 16.47 14.65
CA ILE A 374 11.08 16.05 16.03
C ILE A 374 10.57 14.63 16.23
N ASP A 375 11.42 13.76 16.78
CA ASP A 375 11.00 12.44 17.26
C ASP A 375 11.88 11.99 18.43
N TRP A 376 11.40 11.00 19.18
CA TRP A 376 11.97 10.61 20.47
C TRP A 376 12.86 9.38 20.37
N LEU A 377 14.00 9.45 21.05
CA LEU A 377 14.86 8.30 21.31
C LEU A 377 14.30 7.50 22.50
N PRO A 378 14.62 6.20 22.60
CA PRO A 378 14.20 5.37 23.74
C PRO A 378 14.69 5.86 25.11
N ASP A 379 15.74 6.69 25.15
CA ASP A 379 16.28 7.28 26.38
C ASP A 379 15.47 8.50 26.87
N GLY A 380 14.43 8.91 26.14
CA GLY A 380 13.58 10.05 26.47
C GLY A 380 14.09 11.41 25.99
N SER A 381 15.25 11.47 25.31
CA SER A 381 15.70 12.66 24.59
C SER A 381 15.10 12.71 23.18
N ALA A 382 14.96 13.92 22.63
CA ALA A 382 14.48 14.12 21.27
C ALA A 382 15.64 14.29 20.30
N LEU A 383 15.44 13.86 19.06
CA LEU A 383 16.17 14.36 17.90
C LEU A 383 15.36 15.46 17.23
N VAL A 384 16.03 16.53 16.81
CA VAL A 384 15.42 17.72 16.19
C VAL A 384 16.17 18.04 14.91
N ALA A 385 15.44 18.16 13.80
CA ALA A 385 15.98 18.62 12.53
C ALA A 385 15.98 20.16 12.45
N GLU A 386 17.13 20.78 12.19
CA GLU A 386 17.25 22.22 11.91
C GLU A 386 17.28 22.47 10.39
N ARG A 387 16.21 23.06 9.85
CA ARG A 387 15.95 23.14 8.41
C ARG A 387 17.09 23.74 7.59
N ASP A 388 17.56 24.92 7.97
CA ASP A 388 18.49 25.72 7.17
C ASP A 388 19.95 25.54 7.58
N ARG A 389 20.19 25.05 8.79
CA ARG A 389 21.53 24.64 9.24
C ARG A 389 21.92 23.26 8.71
N PHE A 390 20.91 22.50 8.27
CA PHE A 390 21.00 21.12 7.81
C PHE A 390 21.53 20.17 8.89
N GLU A 391 21.28 20.50 10.15
CA GLU A 391 21.80 19.80 11.33
C GLU A 391 20.72 18.94 11.97
N ILE A 392 21.16 17.86 12.61
CA ILE A 392 20.36 17.11 13.58
C ILE A 392 20.90 17.41 14.97
N ASP A 393 20.03 17.86 15.86
CA ASP A 393 20.31 18.14 17.26
C ASP A 393 19.68 17.09 18.16
N ARG A 394 20.34 16.78 19.28
CA ARG A 394 19.72 16.07 20.40
C ARG A 394 19.30 17.07 21.45
N VAL A 395 18.04 17.01 21.89
CA VAL A 395 17.47 17.89 22.92
C VAL A 395 16.88 17.07 24.05
N THR A 396 17.32 17.29 25.28
CA THR A 396 16.78 16.60 26.47
C THR A 396 15.57 17.32 27.05
N LEU A 397 14.78 16.65 27.92
CA LEU A 397 13.60 17.23 28.57
C LEU A 397 13.91 18.43 29.50
N ASP A 398 15.13 18.50 30.00
CA ASP A 398 15.66 19.61 30.80
C ASP A 398 16.30 20.72 29.95
N GLY A 399 16.38 20.55 28.62
CA GLY A 399 16.76 21.61 27.69
C GLY A 399 18.21 21.61 27.24
N GLN A 400 18.99 20.56 27.50
CA GLN A 400 20.34 20.44 26.95
C GLN A 400 20.28 20.15 25.46
N VAL A 401 21.01 20.95 24.67
CA VAL A 401 21.08 20.82 23.21
C VAL A 401 22.49 20.39 22.81
N THR A 402 22.58 19.31 22.03
CA THR A 402 23.83 18.81 21.45
C THR A 402 23.69 18.71 19.93
N VAL A 403 24.50 19.45 19.17
CA VAL A 403 24.56 19.30 17.71
C VAL A 403 25.26 17.98 17.37
N LEU A 404 24.56 17.08 16.67
CA LEU A 404 25.08 15.75 16.36
C LEU A 404 25.82 15.68 15.02
N GLY A 405 25.46 16.56 14.08
CA GLY A 405 26.08 16.62 12.76
C GLY A 405 25.12 17.07 11.67
N LYS A 406 25.63 17.13 10.43
CA LYS A 406 24.87 17.56 9.26
C LYS A 406 24.30 16.38 8.48
N VAL A 407 23.17 16.59 7.84
CA VAL A 407 22.58 15.66 6.87
C VAL A 407 23.34 15.77 5.54
N PRO A 408 24.02 14.71 5.09
CA PRO A 408 24.83 14.76 3.87
C PRO A 408 24.00 15.08 2.63
N GLY A 409 24.47 16.05 1.82
CA GLY A 409 23.82 16.42 0.57
C GLY A 409 22.54 17.26 0.71
N ALA A 410 22.18 17.66 1.93
CA ALA A 410 21.10 18.60 2.16
C ALA A 410 21.41 19.99 1.61
N MET A 411 20.40 20.63 1.02
CA MET A 411 20.49 21.96 0.41
C MET A 411 19.21 22.76 0.70
N THR A 412 19.30 24.09 0.60
CA THR A 412 18.11 24.95 0.61
C THR A 412 17.50 25.05 -0.79
N THR A 413 16.22 25.40 -0.87
CA THR A 413 15.59 25.91 -2.11
C THR A 413 15.51 27.44 -2.15
N ASN A 414 16.19 28.14 -1.23
CA ASN A 414 15.95 29.55 -0.90
C ASN A 414 14.47 29.81 -0.58
N GLY A 415 13.89 28.83 0.10
CA GLY A 415 12.48 28.50 0.14
C GLY A 415 12.19 27.58 1.32
N GLU A 416 11.06 26.88 1.25
CA GLU A 416 10.59 25.97 2.31
C GLU A 416 11.41 24.68 2.41
N GLY A 417 12.35 24.43 1.50
CA GLY A 417 13.18 23.23 1.46
C GLY A 417 14.42 23.31 2.35
N GLY A 418 14.90 22.16 2.80
CA GLY A 418 16.03 22.00 3.73
C GLY A 418 15.99 20.61 4.37
N VAL A 419 16.38 20.49 5.63
CA VAL A 419 16.13 19.26 6.42
C VAL A 419 14.75 19.37 7.08
N LEU A 420 13.83 18.46 6.72
CA LEU A 420 12.41 18.56 7.06
C LEU A 420 12.03 17.49 8.09
N GLY A 421 11.27 16.48 7.66
CA GLY A 421 10.76 15.42 8.52
C GLY A 421 11.88 14.57 9.10
N LEU A 422 11.66 14.13 10.33
CA LEU A 422 12.54 13.22 11.05
C LEU A 422 11.68 12.16 11.72
N ALA A 423 12.09 10.90 11.62
CA ALA A 423 11.46 9.78 12.30
C ALA A 423 12.52 8.81 12.83
N VAL A 424 12.38 8.37 14.07
CA VAL A 424 13.22 7.35 14.70
C VAL A 424 12.62 5.96 14.40
N SER A 425 13.46 4.99 14.08
CA SER A 425 13.00 3.63 13.80
C SER A 425 12.23 3.04 14.99
N PRO A 426 11.09 2.35 14.78
CA PRO A 426 10.45 1.56 15.83
C PRO A 426 11.37 0.45 16.38
N ASN A 427 12.39 0.05 15.60
CA ASN A 427 13.41 -0.94 15.98
C ASN A 427 14.75 -0.29 16.37
N PHE A 428 14.75 1.00 16.74
CA PHE A 428 15.95 1.79 17.01
C PHE A 428 16.92 1.14 18.01
N ALA A 429 16.40 0.40 19.00
CA ALA A 429 17.22 -0.33 19.97
C ALA A 429 18.17 -1.37 19.33
N ASN A 430 17.85 -1.84 18.12
CA ASN A 430 18.63 -2.83 17.38
C ASN A 430 19.32 -2.24 16.16
N ASP A 431 18.61 -1.40 15.40
CA ASP A 431 19.09 -0.92 14.10
C ASP A 431 19.77 0.46 14.16
N HIS A 432 19.52 1.22 15.22
CA HIS A 432 20.00 2.57 15.42
C HIS A 432 19.67 3.53 14.25
N TYR A 433 18.61 3.25 13.50
CA TYR A 433 18.25 4.00 12.31
C TYR A 433 17.34 5.19 12.61
N ILE A 434 17.65 6.29 11.92
CA ILE A 434 16.79 7.46 11.82
C ILE A 434 16.53 7.75 10.33
N TYR A 435 15.35 8.28 10.06
CA TYR A 435 14.87 8.61 8.72
C TYR A 435 14.66 10.10 8.61
N ILE A 436 15.12 10.67 7.51
CA ILE A 436 15.13 12.12 7.30
C ILE A 436 14.62 12.41 5.91
N ASP A 437 13.61 13.28 5.81
CA ASP A 437 13.21 13.90 4.55
C ASP A 437 14.01 15.19 4.40
N HIS A 438 14.72 15.33 3.28
CA HIS A 438 15.44 16.55 3.00
C HIS A 438 15.45 16.90 1.52
N THR A 439 15.57 18.20 1.25
CA THR A 439 15.90 18.73 -0.07
C THR A 439 17.36 18.42 -0.40
N ALA A 440 17.61 17.86 -1.57
CA ALA A 440 18.93 17.64 -2.15
C ALA A 440 19.09 18.42 -3.47
N ALA A 441 20.20 18.17 -4.18
CA ALA A 441 20.50 18.89 -5.42
C ALA A 441 19.40 18.78 -6.50
N ASN A 442 18.76 17.61 -6.63
CA ASN A 442 17.84 17.32 -7.75
C ASN A 442 16.38 17.10 -7.33
N ASP A 443 16.13 16.82 -6.06
CA ASP A 443 14.82 16.37 -5.54
C ASP A 443 14.71 16.67 -4.05
N ASN A 444 13.52 16.44 -3.48
CA ASN A 444 13.38 16.03 -2.10
C ASN A 444 13.53 14.51 -2.04
N ARG A 445 14.02 14.00 -0.91
CA ARG A 445 14.29 12.58 -0.73
C ARG A 445 14.21 12.18 0.72
N ILE A 446 13.88 10.92 0.94
CA ILE A 446 13.97 10.27 2.23
C ILE A 446 15.27 9.49 2.27
N VAL A 447 16.09 9.76 3.29
CA VAL A 447 17.32 9.02 3.58
C VAL A 447 17.23 8.34 4.94
N ARG A 448 18.03 7.31 5.10
CA ARG A 448 18.29 6.64 6.38
C ARG A 448 19.72 6.94 6.82
N MET A 449 19.88 7.27 8.09
CA MET A 449 21.17 7.47 8.75
C MET A 449 21.23 6.62 10.02
N THR A 450 22.43 6.38 10.53
CA THR A 450 22.63 5.68 11.81
C THR A 450 22.98 6.68 12.88
N TYR A 451 22.31 6.61 14.02
CA TYR A 451 22.63 7.35 15.23
C TYR A 451 22.92 6.38 16.37
N GLN A 452 24.19 6.22 16.74
CA GLN A 452 24.65 5.25 17.73
C GLN A 452 25.72 5.89 18.61
N ASP A 453 25.69 5.59 19.91
CA ASP A 453 26.68 6.06 20.89
C ASP A 453 26.90 7.58 20.88
N GLY A 454 25.81 8.34 20.71
CA GLY A 454 25.86 9.80 20.66
C GLY A 454 26.41 10.39 19.37
N LYS A 455 26.59 9.58 18.31
CA LYS A 455 27.16 10.02 17.04
C LYS A 455 26.22 9.75 15.87
N LEU A 456 26.04 10.76 15.03
CA LEU A 456 25.36 10.63 13.75
C LEU A 456 26.35 10.19 12.67
N SER A 457 25.95 9.26 11.81
CA SER A 457 26.77 8.82 10.67
C SER A 457 27.06 9.99 9.72
N THR A 458 28.26 10.03 9.14
CA THR A 458 28.63 11.05 8.13
C THR A 458 28.13 10.71 6.73
N THR A 459 27.46 9.57 6.58
CA THR A 459 26.85 9.09 5.34
C THR A 459 25.36 8.83 5.55
N SER A 460 24.64 8.79 4.44
CA SER A 460 23.20 8.53 4.41
C SER A 460 22.86 7.59 3.26
N THR A 461 21.92 6.68 3.47
CA THR A 461 21.39 5.77 2.43
C THR A 461 20.06 6.30 1.91
N PRO A 462 19.92 6.61 0.61
CA PRO A 462 18.62 6.95 0.04
C PRO A 462 17.62 5.79 0.15
N ILE A 463 16.41 6.11 0.60
CA ILE A 463 15.29 5.18 0.79
C ILE A 463 14.19 5.46 -0.23
N LEU A 464 13.93 6.74 -0.52
CA LEU A 464 13.07 7.19 -1.62
C LEU A 464 13.65 8.47 -2.21
N THR A 465 13.82 8.51 -3.53
CA THR A 465 14.30 9.68 -4.28
C THR A 465 13.32 10.07 -5.38
N GLY A 466 13.53 11.23 -5.99
CA GLY A 466 12.72 11.71 -7.11
C GLY A 466 11.41 12.38 -6.71
N ILE A 467 11.23 12.76 -5.45
CA ILE A 467 10.14 13.66 -5.05
C ILE A 467 10.53 15.05 -5.58
N GLU A 468 9.73 15.65 -6.46
CA GLU A 468 10.06 16.97 -7.01
C GLU A 468 10.20 17.99 -5.88
N LYS A 469 11.20 18.86 -5.99
CA LYS A 469 11.42 19.98 -5.08
C LYS A 469 11.02 21.28 -5.75
N ASN A 470 10.63 22.24 -4.92
CA ASN A 470 10.44 23.62 -5.36
C ASN A 470 10.81 24.56 -4.22
N ARG A 471 10.89 25.87 -4.53
CA ARG A 471 10.98 26.90 -3.51
C ARG A 471 9.82 26.78 -2.50
N TYR A 472 8.65 26.35 -2.95
CA TYR A 472 7.45 26.18 -2.13
C TYR A 472 6.82 24.80 -2.34
N HIS A 473 6.06 24.33 -1.35
CA HIS A 473 5.23 23.11 -1.42
C HIS A 473 6.04 21.82 -1.48
N ASN A 474 6.96 21.67 -0.54
CA ASN A 474 7.74 20.43 -0.40
C ASN A 474 7.02 19.37 0.45
N GLY A 475 6.03 19.75 1.26
CA GLY A 475 5.48 18.86 2.29
C GLY A 475 6.57 18.51 3.32
N GLY A 476 6.92 17.22 3.39
CA GLY A 476 8.14 16.74 4.06
C GLY A 476 7.94 16.16 5.45
N ARG A 477 6.70 15.90 5.92
CA ARG A 477 6.48 15.29 7.23
C ARG A 477 6.72 13.79 7.16
N LEU A 478 7.49 13.26 8.11
CA LEU A 478 7.74 11.83 8.27
C LEU A 478 7.19 11.34 9.61
N ARG A 479 6.60 10.14 9.63
CA ARG A 479 6.22 9.44 10.86
C ARG A 479 6.02 7.94 10.61
N PHE A 480 6.42 7.10 11.55
CA PHE A 480 6.00 5.69 11.54
C PHE A 480 4.57 5.55 12.04
N GLY A 481 3.76 4.80 11.29
CA GLY A 481 2.39 4.46 11.66
C GLY A 481 2.30 3.27 12.61
N PRO A 482 1.11 3.00 13.18
CA PRO A 482 0.88 1.84 14.05
C PRO A 482 1.03 0.49 13.34
N ASP A 483 1.03 0.50 12.00
CA ASP A 483 1.30 -0.66 11.14
C ASP A 483 2.81 -0.91 10.90
N GLY A 484 3.68 -0.12 11.55
CA GLY A 484 5.13 -0.18 11.42
C GLY A 484 5.66 0.32 10.07
N LYS A 485 4.84 1.00 9.25
CA LYS A 485 5.27 1.59 7.98
C LYS A 485 5.65 3.05 8.15
N LEU A 486 6.57 3.51 7.30
CA LEU A 486 6.96 4.92 7.26
C LEU A 486 5.98 5.66 6.34
N TYR A 487 5.33 6.69 6.86
CA TYR A 487 4.48 7.59 6.10
C TYR A 487 5.22 8.90 5.85
N ALA A 488 5.06 9.43 4.64
CA ALA A 488 5.67 10.68 4.22
C ALA A 488 4.65 11.58 3.52
N THR A 489 4.65 12.87 3.83
CA THR A 489 3.86 13.85 3.10
C THR A 489 4.71 14.51 2.02
N ALA A 490 4.18 14.68 0.82
CA ALA A 490 4.89 15.34 -0.28
C ALA A 490 3.97 16.37 -0.93
N GLY A 491 4.41 17.63 -0.95
CA GLY A 491 3.67 18.71 -1.61
C GLY A 491 3.71 18.61 -3.14
N ASP A 492 2.88 19.39 -3.82
CA ASP A 492 2.72 19.37 -5.28
C ASP A 492 3.90 20.02 -6.05
N ALA A 493 4.87 20.58 -5.34
CA ALA A 493 6.02 21.31 -5.89
C ALA A 493 5.63 22.50 -6.79
N LYS A 494 4.52 23.19 -6.48
CA LYS A 494 3.90 24.26 -7.29
C LYS A 494 3.38 23.79 -8.64
N ASN A 495 3.21 22.49 -8.83
CA ASN A 495 2.55 21.93 -10.00
C ASN A 495 1.34 21.10 -9.57
N GLY A 496 0.17 21.73 -9.49
CA GLY A 496 -1.05 21.08 -9.03
C GLY A 496 -1.44 19.83 -9.82
N ALA A 497 -1.03 19.69 -11.09
CA ALA A 497 -1.27 18.49 -11.87
C ALA A 497 -0.60 17.23 -11.26
N ASN A 498 0.50 17.42 -10.53
CA ASN A 498 1.17 16.33 -9.83
C ASN A 498 0.25 15.65 -8.81
N ALA A 499 -0.60 16.41 -8.11
CA ALA A 499 -1.47 15.89 -7.07
C ALA A 499 -2.43 14.80 -7.58
N GLN A 500 -2.93 14.95 -8.81
CA GLN A 500 -3.81 13.98 -9.48
C GLN A 500 -3.04 12.90 -10.27
N ASN A 501 -1.77 13.13 -10.59
CA ASN A 501 -0.93 12.14 -11.26
C ASN A 501 -0.42 11.08 -10.27
N LYS A 502 -0.91 9.84 -10.40
CA LYS A 502 -0.45 8.70 -9.57
C LYS A 502 0.99 8.29 -9.84
N ASN A 503 1.53 8.62 -11.02
CA ASN A 503 2.94 8.34 -11.34
C ASN A 503 3.89 9.41 -10.80
N SER A 504 3.38 10.48 -10.19
CA SER A 504 4.16 11.45 -9.42
C SER A 504 4.12 11.10 -7.93
N LEU A 505 5.25 11.34 -7.24
CA LEU A 505 5.32 11.25 -5.77
C LEU A 505 4.77 12.53 -5.09
N ASN A 506 4.54 13.60 -5.85
CA ASN A 506 4.17 14.91 -5.34
C ASN A 506 2.64 15.08 -5.21
N GLY A 507 2.23 15.86 -4.21
CA GLY A 507 0.82 16.03 -3.85
C GLY A 507 0.18 14.75 -3.32
N LYS A 508 0.88 14.07 -2.40
CA LYS A 508 0.57 12.74 -1.87
C LYS A 508 0.77 12.65 -0.36
N VAL A 509 0.08 11.70 0.26
CA VAL A 509 0.64 10.95 1.38
C VAL A 509 1.19 9.63 0.83
N LEU A 510 2.46 9.36 1.11
CA LEU A 510 3.19 8.18 0.69
C LEU A 510 3.33 7.20 1.86
N ARG A 511 3.45 5.90 1.58
CA ARG A 511 3.64 4.84 2.58
C ARG A 511 4.68 3.83 2.11
N LEU A 512 5.69 3.59 2.95
CA LEU A 512 6.88 2.80 2.65
C LEU A 512 7.15 1.76 3.75
N ASN A 513 7.80 0.66 3.39
CA ASN A 513 8.52 -0.16 4.37
C ASN A 513 9.77 0.59 4.85
N ALA A 514 10.30 0.19 6.01
CA ALA A 514 11.49 0.79 6.60
C ALA A 514 12.76 0.65 5.72
N ASP A 515 12.77 -0.28 4.77
CA ASP A 515 13.86 -0.47 3.79
C ASP A 515 13.69 0.36 2.50
N GLY A 516 12.57 1.07 2.34
CA GLY A 516 12.25 1.87 1.15
C GLY A 516 11.50 1.15 0.05
N SER A 517 11.22 -0.15 0.24
CA SER A 517 10.28 -0.85 -0.63
C SER A 517 8.85 -0.37 -0.41
N ALA A 518 8.02 -0.44 -1.44
CA ALA A 518 6.59 -0.16 -1.31
C ALA A 518 5.88 -1.36 -0.68
N PRO A 519 5.05 -1.16 0.37
CA PRO A 519 4.17 -2.21 0.87
C PRO A 519 3.26 -2.75 -0.22
N THR A 520 3.19 -4.07 -0.36
CA THR A 520 2.37 -4.76 -1.38
C THR A 520 0.88 -4.49 -1.24
N ASP A 521 0.46 -4.12 -0.03
CA ASP A 521 -0.92 -3.76 0.26
C ASP A 521 -1.25 -2.29 -0.04
N ASN A 522 -0.32 -1.46 -0.54
CA ASN A 522 -0.64 -0.09 -0.93
C ASN A 522 -1.72 -0.05 -2.04
N PRO A 523 -2.61 0.96 -2.02
CA PRO A 523 -3.82 0.98 -2.85
C PRO A 523 -3.54 0.98 -4.37
N PHE A 524 -2.38 1.47 -4.78
CA PHE A 524 -1.97 1.53 -6.18
C PHE A 524 -0.71 0.69 -6.47
N TYR A 525 -0.41 -0.31 -5.62
CA TYR A 525 0.77 -1.16 -5.76
C TYR A 525 0.86 -1.84 -7.14
N SER A 526 -0.26 -2.39 -7.62
CA SER A 526 -0.35 -3.07 -8.92
C SER A 526 -0.13 -2.16 -10.13
N SER A 527 -0.24 -0.82 -9.96
CA SER A 527 0.04 0.14 -11.03
C SER A 527 1.55 0.29 -11.31
N GLY A 528 2.42 -0.19 -10.42
CA GLY A 528 3.87 -0.10 -10.57
C GLY A 528 4.42 1.33 -10.45
N GLY A 529 5.66 1.54 -10.93
CA GLY A 529 6.30 2.86 -10.96
C GLY A 529 6.35 3.55 -9.58
N ASN A 530 6.06 4.85 -9.55
CA ASN A 530 5.90 5.62 -8.31
C ASN A 530 4.54 5.41 -7.64
N ALA A 531 3.51 5.02 -8.41
CA ALA A 531 2.15 4.83 -7.91
C ALA A 531 2.10 3.83 -6.74
N ARG A 532 2.98 2.83 -6.75
CA ARG A 532 3.10 1.85 -5.65
C ARG A 532 3.36 2.45 -4.27
N TYR A 533 3.91 3.65 -4.17
CA TYR A 533 4.15 4.33 -2.88
C TYR A 533 2.97 5.17 -2.41
N VAL A 534 2.00 5.46 -3.28
CA VAL A 534 0.90 6.38 -2.98
C VAL A 534 -0.09 5.73 -2.03
N TYR A 535 -0.32 6.36 -0.88
CA TYR A 535 -1.36 5.98 0.09
C TYR A 535 -2.63 6.80 -0.12
N SER A 536 -2.49 8.13 -0.31
CA SER A 536 -3.57 9.02 -0.74
C SER A 536 -3.04 10.11 -1.68
N MET A 537 -3.94 10.74 -2.43
CA MET A 537 -3.61 11.69 -3.50
C MET A 537 -4.54 12.91 -3.53
N GLY A 538 -4.24 13.88 -4.39
CA GLY A 538 -5.02 15.11 -4.47
C GLY A 538 -4.71 16.09 -3.35
N HIS A 539 -3.44 16.11 -2.91
CA HIS A 539 -2.93 17.00 -1.87
C HIS A 539 -2.10 18.15 -2.48
N ARG A 540 -2.12 19.32 -1.86
CA ARG A 540 -1.35 20.52 -2.23
C ARG A 540 -0.03 20.61 -1.49
N ASN A 541 -0.07 20.80 -0.16
CA ASN A 541 1.13 20.96 0.67
C ASN A 541 0.93 20.42 2.10
N PRO A 542 0.74 19.09 2.23
CA PRO A 542 0.51 18.43 3.51
C PRO A 542 1.77 18.49 4.40
N GLN A 543 1.66 18.98 5.64
CA GLN A 543 2.81 19.18 6.54
C GLN A 543 2.66 18.52 7.94
N GLY A 544 1.58 17.78 8.16
CA GLY A 544 1.30 17.12 9.43
C GLY A 544 0.58 15.79 9.21
N ILE A 545 0.99 14.77 9.96
CA ILE A 545 0.29 13.49 10.05
C ILE A 545 0.34 12.93 11.47
N ALA A 546 -0.78 12.36 11.93
CA ALA A 546 -0.90 11.70 13.22
C ALA A 546 -1.98 10.61 13.19
N TRP A 547 -1.94 9.68 14.13
CA TRP A 547 -2.95 8.63 14.27
C TRP A 547 -3.79 8.84 15.53
N ASP A 548 -5.08 8.59 15.40
CA ASP A 548 -5.98 8.57 16.55
C ASP A 548 -5.98 7.22 17.27
N SER A 549 -6.74 7.11 18.37
CA SER A 549 -6.82 5.90 19.20
C SER A 549 -7.36 4.68 18.44
N ARG A 550 -8.03 4.91 17.30
CA ARG A 550 -8.63 3.89 16.43
C ARG A 550 -7.70 3.53 15.26
N GLY A 551 -6.48 4.04 15.25
CA GLY A 551 -5.50 3.81 14.19
C GLY A 551 -5.84 4.51 12.88
N GLN A 552 -6.71 5.53 12.89
CA GLN A 552 -7.03 6.30 11.69
C GLN A 552 -6.02 7.43 11.50
N LEU A 553 -5.60 7.64 10.25
CA LEU A 553 -4.63 8.66 9.88
C LEU A 553 -5.32 10.02 9.70
N TRP A 554 -4.85 11.04 10.41
CA TRP A 554 -5.25 12.43 10.26
C TRP A 554 -4.10 13.24 9.67
N GLU A 555 -4.43 14.26 8.89
CA GLU A 555 -3.48 15.04 8.11
C GLU A 555 -3.88 16.52 8.09
N THR A 556 -2.90 17.43 8.05
CA THR A 556 -3.14 18.87 7.95
C THR A 556 -2.40 19.50 6.80
N GLU A 557 -3.12 20.31 6.03
CA GLU A 557 -2.68 20.79 4.72
C GLU A 557 -2.87 22.30 4.55
N PHE A 558 -1.89 22.93 3.89
CA PHE A 558 -1.99 24.33 3.44
C PHE A 558 -2.81 24.44 2.15
N GLY A 559 -3.81 25.32 2.16
CA GLY A 559 -4.52 25.80 0.96
C GLY A 559 -3.70 26.81 0.15
N GLU A 560 -4.16 27.14 -1.05
CA GLU A 560 -3.54 28.16 -1.92
C GLU A 560 -4.04 29.56 -1.58
N ASN A 561 -5.36 29.75 -1.55
CA ASN A 561 -5.97 31.08 -1.50
C ASN A 561 -7.15 31.16 -0.53
N SER A 562 -7.83 30.05 -0.26
CA SER A 562 -9.13 30.08 0.39
C SER A 562 -9.17 29.27 1.67
N GLN A 563 -8.78 27.99 1.62
CA GLN A 563 -9.05 27.05 2.71
C GLN A 563 -7.85 26.15 3.01
N ASP A 564 -7.34 26.24 4.23
CA ASP A 564 -6.51 25.19 4.83
C ASP A 564 -7.38 24.05 5.36
N GLU A 565 -6.80 22.88 5.59
CA GLU A 565 -7.56 21.66 5.84
C GLU A 565 -7.05 20.84 7.03
N LEU A 566 -8.00 20.13 7.65
CA LEU A 566 -7.76 18.95 8.47
C LEU A 566 -8.51 17.78 7.82
N ASN A 567 -7.76 16.78 7.39
CA ASN A 567 -8.25 15.63 6.67
C ASN A 567 -8.23 14.36 7.55
N LEU A 568 -9.21 13.49 7.34
CA LEU A 568 -9.20 12.12 7.83
C LEU A 568 -8.84 11.23 6.64
N ILE A 569 -7.60 10.75 6.61
CA ILE A 569 -7.01 10.09 5.46
C ILE A 569 -7.53 8.65 5.32
N GLN A 570 -8.14 8.40 4.17
CA GLN A 570 -8.54 7.07 3.69
C GLN A 570 -7.52 6.53 2.69
N LYS A 571 -7.20 5.23 2.83
CA LYS A 571 -6.37 4.47 1.89
C LYS A 571 -6.96 4.53 0.47
N GLY A 572 -6.18 5.03 -0.48
CA GLY A 572 -6.58 5.24 -1.88
C GLY A 572 -7.41 6.50 -2.12
N GLY A 573 -7.65 7.31 -1.08
CA GLY A 573 -8.50 8.49 -1.14
C GLY A 573 -7.93 9.61 -2.02
N ASN A 574 -8.83 10.39 -2.63
CA ASN A 574 -8.51 11.57 -3.42
C ASN A 574 -9.16 12.82 -2.78
N TYR A 575 -8.32 13.79 -2.39
CA TYR A 575 -8.70 15.01 -1.68
C TYR A 575 -8.93 16.21 -2.61
N GLY A 576 -8.80 16.01 -3.92
CA GLY A 576 -9.39 16.90 -4.92
C GLY A 576 -8.52 18.05 -5.41
N TRP A 577 -7.41 18.39 -4.76
CA TRP A 577 -6.49 19.41 -5.29
C TRP A 577 -5.97 19.01 -6.70
N PRO A 578 -5.93 19.93 -7.69
CA PRO A 578 -6.21 21.36 -7.61
C PRO A 578 -7.64 21.76 -7.97
N SER A 579 -8.50 20.81 -8.33
CA SER A 579 -9.87 21.07 -8.75
C SER A 579 -10.77 21.50 -7.59
N CYS A 580 -10.47 21.04 -6.38
CA CYS A 580 -11.15 21.37 -5.14
C CYS A 580 -10.12 21.86 -4.11
N GLU A 581 -10.38 23.01 -3.49
CA GLU A 581 -9.61 23.54 -2.36
C GLU A 581 -10.56 23.62 -1.16
N GLY A 582 -10.37 22.74 -0.18
CA GLY A 582 -11.28 22.53 0.92
C GLY A 582 -12.65 22.05 0.45
N THR A 583 -13.57 23.00 0.33
CA THR A 583 -14.96 22.79 -0.09
C THR A 583 -15.36 23.70 -1.25
N GLN A 584 -14.37 24.37 -1.86
CA GLN A 584 -14.57 25.34 -2.94
C GLN A 584 -14.04 24.78 -4.26
N GLY A 585 -14.72 25.14 -5.37
CA GLY A 585 -14.39 24.67 -6.70
C GLY A 585 -15.16 23.40 -7.10
N ASN A 586 -14.54 22.56 -7.92
CA ASN A 586 -15.15 21.35 -8.46
C ASN A 586 -14.90 20.17 -7.50
N CYS A 587 -15.67 20.10 -6.42
CA CYS A 587 -15.45 19.13 -5.34
C CYS A 587 -16.20 17.79 -5.52
N GLY A 588 -16.97 17.61 -6.60
CA GLY A 588 -17.76 16.40 -6.83
C GLY A 588 -16.87 15.15 -6.94
N GLY A 589 -17.13 14.16 -6.07
CA GLY A 589 -16.42 12.86 -6.08
C GLY A 589 -15.12 12.81 -5.29
N TYR A 590 -14.71 13.90 -4.64
CA TYR A 590 -13.54 13.94 -3.75
C TYR A 590 -13.92 13.81 -2.27
N ILE A 591 -12.97 13.39 -1.44
CA ILE A 591 -13.15 13.28 0.01
C ILE A 591 -13.01 14.68 0.61
N ALA A 592 -14.09 15.15 1.24
CA ALA A 592 -14.10 16.46 1.88
C ALA A 592 -13.28 16.47 3.19
N PRO A 593 -12.62 17.60 3.50
CA PRO A 593 -11.94 17.78 4.78
C PRO A 593 -12.93 17.77 5.96
N LYS A 594 -12.42 17.43 7.14
CA LYS A 594 -13.21 17.42 8.39
C LYS A 594 -13.34 18.81 8.99
N ARG A 595 -12.34 19.67 8.76
CA ARG A 595 -12.37 21.10 9.09
C ARG A 595 -11.63 21.88 8.02
N THR A 596 -12.07 23.11 7.82
CA THR A 596 -11.38 24.10 7.00
C THR A 596 -11.18 25.39 7.77
N TRP A 597 -10.14 26.14 7.41
CA TRP A 597 -9.85 27.47 7.93
C TRP A 597 -9.50 28.42 6.80
N PRO A 598 -9.82 29.73 6.89
CA PRO A 598 -9.20 30.71 6.02
C PRO A 598 -7.67 30.63 6.11
N THR A 599 -6.96 30.69 4.99
CA THR A 599 -5.48 30.58 4.93
C THR A 599 -4.75 31.57 5.86
N ALA A 600 -5.32 32.76 6.05
CA ALA A 600 -4.81 33.78 6.98
C ALA A 600 -4.96 33.41 8.48
N GLN A 601 -5.79 32.42 8.81
CA GLN A 601 -6.03 31.96 10.18
C GLN A 601 -5.38 30.60 10.47
N GLY A 602 -4.96 29.86 9.44
CA GLY A 602 -4.31 28.57 9.57
C GLY A 602 -2.82 28.64 9.23
N GLY A 603 -2.46 28.11 8.07
CA GLY A 603 -1.15 27.57 7.78
C GLY A 603 -0.81 26.39 8.68
N PRO A 604 -1.65 25.34 8.72
CA PRO A 604 -1.46 24.24 9.65
C PRO A 604 -0.26 23.38 9.22
N SER A 605 0.66 23.12 10.15
CA SER A 605 1.85 22.30 9.89
C SER A 605 1.83 21.02 10.70
N GLY A 606 2.39 21.00 11.92
CA GLY A 606 2.46 19.81 12.75
C GLY A 606 1.10 19.51 13.39
N ILE A 607 0.75 18.23 13.42
CA ILE A 607 -0.40 17.69 14.15
C ILE A 607 0.08 16.61 15.12
N GLU A 608 -0.51 16.59 16.32
CA GLU A 608 -0.36 15.51 17.28
C GLU A 608 -1.71 15.10 17.83
N ILE A 609 -1.87 13.81 18.14
CA ILE A 609 -3.10 13.29 18.76
C ILE A 609 -2.78 12.63 20.09
N VAL A 610 -3.45 13.07 21.15
CA VAL A 610 -3.34 12.49 22.50
C VAL A 610 -4.73 12.17 23.01
N ASN A 611 -5.06 10.89 23.15
CA ASN A 611 -6.36 10.41 23.63
C ASN A 611 -7.53 11.05 22.86
N ASP A 612 -7.45 11.01 21.53
CA ASP A 612 -8.43 11.59 20.59
C ASP A 612 -8.63 13.12 20.69
N TRP A 613 -7.70 13.82 21.32
CA TRP A 613 -7.55 15.27 21.17
C TRP A 613 -6.49 15.58 20.12
N ILE A 614 -6.87 16.36 19.14
CA ILE A 614 -6.05 16.87 18.05
C ILE A 614 -5.45 18.23 18.47
N TYR A 615 -4.13 18.35 18.31
CA TYR A 615 -3.38 19.60 18.46
C TYR A 615 -2.75 19.95 17.12
N ILE A 616 -3.01 21.14 16.60
CA ILE A 616 -2.49 21.60 15.30
C ILE A 616 -1.70 22.88 15.51
N ALA A 617 -0.41 22.85 15.21
CA ALA A 617 0.42 24.04 15.15
C ALA A 617 0.13 24.80 13.84
N ALA A 618 -0.08 26.12 13.95
CA ALA A 618 -0.42 26.96 12.80
C ALA A 618 0.62 28.08 12.63
N VAL A 619 1.28 28.09 11.46
CA VAL A 619 2.36 29.04 11.17
C VAL A 619 1.82 30.41 10.78
N THR A 620 0.83 30.48 9.89
CA THR A 620 0.31 31.76 9.37
C THR A 620 -0.61 32.42 10.38
N GLY A 621 -1.44 31.62 11.07
CA GLY A 621 -2.33 32.08 12.12
C GLY A 621 -1.61 32.38 13.44
N GLU A 622 -0.37 31.95 13.60
CA GLU A 622 0.44 32.17 14.81
C GLU A 622 -0.27 31.70 16.10
N ARG A 623 -0.78 30.46 16.06
CA ARG A 623 -1.58 29.88 17.15
C ARG A 623 -1.55 28.36 17.11
N MET A 624 -2.11 27.74 18.15
CA MET A 624 -2.40 26.31 18.14
C MET A 624 -3.91 26.09 18.14
N TYR A 625 -4.41 25.16 17.33
CA TYR A 625 -5.80 24.71 17.41
C TYR A 625 -5.90 23.41 18.19
N VAL A 626 -6.95 23.31 19.01
CA VAL A 626 -7.28 22.11 19.79
C VAL A 626 -8.70 21.68 19.49
N ALA A 627 -8.90 20.41 19.16
CA ALA A 627 -10.23 19.83 18.94
C ALA A 627 -10.28 18.39 19.47
N GLN A 628 -11.45 17.93 19.87
CA GLN A 628 -11.66 16.54 20.24
C GLN A 628 -12.28 15.80 19.07
N ILE A 629 -11.83 14.59 18.77
CA ILE A 629 -12.48 13.72 17.80
C ILE A 629 -13.82 13.25 18.39
N ASN A 630 -14.88 13.28 17.59
CA ASN A 630 -16.19 12.85 18.04
C ASN A 630 -16.23 11.34 18.31
N SER A 631 -17.21 10.86 19.08
CA SER A 631 -17.35 9.44 19.42
C SER A 631 -17.55 8.53 18.21
N ALA A 632 -18.13 9.06 17.13
CA ALA A 632 -18.29 8.35 15.86
C ALA A 632 -16.96 8.20 15.09
N GLY A 633 -15.93 8.96 15.47
CA GLY A 633 -14.61 8.86 14.89
C GLY A 633 -14.44 9.48 13.51
N ASN A 634 -15.42 10.22 13.01
CA ASN A 634 -15.47 10.67 11.62
C ASN A 634 -15.48 12.20 11.45
N GLY A 635 -15.30 12.93 12.56
CA GLY A 635 -15.27 14.38 12.63
C GLY A 635 -14.79 14.86 14.01
N THR A 636 -14.79 16.16 14.24
CA THR A 636 -14.27 16.76 15.48
C THR A 636 -15.30 17.65 16.16
N SER A 637 -14.98 18.15 17.36
CA SER A 637 -15.63 19.32 17.95
C SER A 637 -15.26 20.61 17.19
N THR A 638 -15.81 21.76 17.58
CA THR A 638 -15.33 23.05 17.04
C THR A 638 -13.90 23.30 17.53
N PRO A 639 -12.91 23.50 16.64
CA PRO A 639 -11.54 23.76 17.05
C PRO A 639 -11.43 25.06 17.85
N GLN A 640 -10.76 25.00 19.00
CA GLN A 640 -10.44 26.14 19.82
C GLN A 640 -9.03 26.65 19.50
N ALA A 641 -8.89 27.94 19.21
CA ALA A 641 -7.59 28.59 19.12
C ALA A 641 -7.04 28.88 20.52
N ILE A 642 -5.79 28.49 20.78
CA ILE A 642 -5.05 28.79 22.00
C ILE A 642 -3.65 29.32 21.68
N PHE A 643 -3.07 30.04 22.64
CA PHE A 643 -1.75 30.68 22.54
C PHE A 643 -1.57 31.62 21.33
N ALA A 644 -2.66 32.25 20.86
CA ALA A 644 -2.62 33.15 19.72
C ALA A 644 -1.60 34.29 19.93
N GLY A 645 -0.67 34.44 18.98
CA GLY A 645 0.41 35.43 18.97
C GLY A 645 1.50 35.23 20.01
N ARG A 646 1.40 34.25 20.92
CA ARG A 646 2.29 34.18 22.09
C ARG A 646 3.75 33.90 21.72
N TRP A 647 3.97 33.04 20.73
CA TRP A 647 5.30 32.66 20.24
C TRP A 647 5.44 32.86 18.73
N GLY A 648 4.50 33.59 18.11
CA GLY A 648 4.43 33.77 16.67
C GLY A 648 4.10 32.46 15.94
N ARG A 649 4.87 32.17 14.89
CA ARG A 649 4.64 31.08 13.95
C ARG A 649 4.93 29.74 14.62
N LEU A 650 3.92 28.87 14.80
CA LEU A 650 4.11 27.56 15.42
C LEU A 650 4.19 26.45 14.37
N ARG A 651 5.18 25.55 14.48
CA ARG A 651 5.46 24.56 13.43
C ARG A 651 5.21 23.12 13.82
N THR A 652 5.90 22.59 14.81
CA THR A 652 5.81 21.16 15.16
C THR A 652 5.25 21.02 16.55
N VAL A 653 4.28 20.12 16.71
CA VAL A 653 3.77 19.67 18.00
C VAL A 653 3.98 18.17 18.10
N VAL A 654 4.52 17.69 19.22
CA VAL A 654 4.76 16.26 19.48
C VAL A 654 4.44 15.93 20.94
N LYS A 655 3.92 14.73 21.17
CA LYS A 655 3.70 14.22 22.53
C LYS A 655 5.04 13.91 23.17
N THR A 656 5.25 14.35 24.40
CA THR A 656 6.48 14.06 25.15
C THR A 656 6.38 12.71 25.88
N PRO A 657 7.51 12.00 26.11
CA PRO A 657 7.52 10.73 26.84
C PRO A 657 6.97 10.82 28.27
N ASP A 658 7.10 11.99 28.90
CA ASP A 658 6.58 12.30 30.24
C ASP A 658 5.10 12.75 30.24
N GLY A 659 4.40 12.63 29.10
CA GLY A 659 2.94 12.75 29.04
C GLY A 659 2.36 14.14 28.82
N GLY A 660 3.16 15.10 28.31
CA GLY A 660 2.66 16.39 27.81
C GLY A 660 2.92 16.59 26.33
N LEU A 661 3.14 17.84 25.92
CA LEU A 661 3.43 18.22 24.53
C LEU A 661 4.67 19.12 24.47
N TRP A 662 5.44 18.98 23.40
CA TRP A 662 6.34 20.02 22.91
C TRP A 662 5.72 20.71 21.72
N VAL A 663 5.87 22.03 21.65
CA VAL A 663 5.53 22.84 20.47
C VAL A 663 6.71 23.73 20.10
N THR A 664 6.99 23.88 18.80
CA THR A 664 8.09 24.72 18.31
C THR A 664 7.61 25.99 17.62
N SER A 665 8.36 27.08 17.76
CA SER A 665 8.23 28.25 16.89
C SER A 665 9.17 28.19 15.68
N THR A 666 8.81 28.88 14.59
CA THR A 666 9.67 29.16 13.43
C THR A 666 9.46 30.58 12.91
N ASN A 667 9.68 31.56 13.79
CA ASN A 667 9.75 32.97 13.48
C ASN A 667 10.93 33.26 12.55
N ASP A 668 10.83 34.35 11.79
CA ASP A 668 11.81 34.77 10.79
C ASP A 668 12.09 33.77 9.65
N ASP A 669 11.25 32.73 9.51
CA ASP A 669 11.35 31.77 8.40
C ASP A 669 11.09 32.38 7.01
N LYS A 670 10.74 33.68 6.90
CA LYS A 670 10.67 34.57 5.70
C LYS A 670 10.25 33.91 4.37
N ASN A 671 9.29 32.99 4.36
CA ASN A 671 8.96 32.18 3.17
C ASN A 671 10.20 31.44 2.59
N GLY A 672 11.05 30.92 3.47
CA GLY A 672 12.30 30.23 3.16
C GLY A 672 13.60 30.98 3.45
N GLY A 673 13.61 31.93 4.38
CA GLY A 673 14.83 32.58 4.83
C GLY A 673 15.40 31.94 6.09
N THR A 674 16.72 32.05 6.24
CA THR A 674 17.46 31.64 7.45
C THR A 674 17.44 32.78 8.46
N PRO A 675 17.07 32.51 9.73
CA PRO A 675 17.14 33.49 10.80
C PRO A 675 18.57 34.02 11.01
N SER A 676 18.69 35.26 11.48
CA SER A 676 20.00 35.83 11.85
C SER A 676 20.45 35.44 13.27
N SER A 677 19.58 34.78 14.04
CA SER A 677 19.82 34.34 15.42
C SER A 677 18.95 33.13 15.77
N LYS A 678 19.42 32.26 16.69
CA LYS A 678 18.62 31.17 17.28
C LYS A 678 17.61 31.72 18.29
N ASP A 679 16.50 32.25 17.81
CA ASP A 679 15.44 32.83 18.64
C ASP A 679 14.18 31.96 18.73
N ASN A 680 14.12 30.89 17.94
CA ASN A 680 13.01 29.96 17.92
C ASN A 680 13.01 29.03 19.12
N VAL A 681 11.84 28.85 19.75
CA VAL A 681 11.70 28.18 21.04
C VAL A 681 11.05 26.82 20.89
N ILE A 682 11.54 25.83 21.64
CA ILE A 682 10.79 24.63 22.00
C ILE A 682 10.11 24.91 23.34
N VAL A 683 8.78 24.79 23.39
CA VAL A 683 7.98 25.02 24.59
C VAL A 683 7.36 23.71 25.06
N ARG A 684 7.43 23.46 26.37
CA ARG A 684 6.69 22.38 27.04
C ARG A 684 5.31 22.87 27.45
N LEU A 685 4.29 22.11 27.08
CA LEU A 685 2.91 22.28 27.52
C LEU A 685 2.46 21.04 28.28
N LYS A 686 1.73 21.21 29.38
CA LYS A 686 1.20 20.10 30.20
C LYS A 686 -0.32 20.09 30.20
N PHE A 687 -0.89 18.92 30.40
CA PHE A 687 -2.32 18.78 30.63
C PHE A 687 -2.64 19.10 32.11
N PRO A 688 -3.79 19.74 32.38
CA PRO A 688 -4.20 20.11 33.73
C PRO A 688 -4.50 18.92 34.65
#